data_AF-A0A2V0PDT4-F1
#
_entry.id   AF-A0A2V0PDT4-F1
#
_cell.length_a   1.000
_cell.length_b   1.000
_cell.length_c   1.000
_cell.angle_alpha   90.00
_cell.angle_beta   90.00
_cell.angle_gamma   90.00
#
_symmetry.space_group_name_H-M   'P 1'
#
loop_
_entity.id
_entity.type
_entity.pdbx_description
1 polymer ?
#
loop_
_entity_poly.entity_id
_entity_poly.type
_entity_poly.pdbx_seq_one_letter_code
_entity_poly.pdbx_strand_id
1 'polypeptide(L)'
;MMSLLTLLVLTAPLFATPAYALGRALRQAAPTDECTAAVAGCAFCRFSAPGVSPRVTVCVSCTTGFALKQNGTACWCAPGYRAVFPAQCLPCGEGYHCPGATTTAASARARYKCGAHKHTATATARSEAECVADQGYAWAPGDASTQCDVASWSRGGGTSGCTPCRAGLTTLAKGATSPADCLAGVGLELAGGRVTPCRPGFFKSTIANTACTRCPPGWTTALGATGSTERKACDHAVPGFAIAPGAVPGTPAAAAPCGYDSFSTARARYDPAVGVKCQACPSGARTKGTGAGSSAACLAPPGHGWGVGAATARPAAAPLEAAAPAPLDQPVVLEAAAPAAVEQQAQEQQLAAAALDLGVVTLAAAEQEQPPAAEAAPADPTPVALLSVADAAAASMAPPMDLAAAAAGTAAAAAVVECPVGTYNEGWNNEPCRACDAAGGSITTGGPGAFSPDRCYTPPGHGTARTADGGLTGAPCPADTFGIDGNTWGLVDAPCSACLDHTGTRGATGVTTGDACVTDPGYGYAPGGAFQCDFGSWAAGGDRSACTSCGARYNTTDGQRAIRGADGPDHCAPAAGWTPDGAGGLKPCPRGAYKEALGPAPCSACPSGTTTTGVSAAASLSQCDACRPGFGLPPGTARIDAKAPACALCASGSFSLGGVAGGAACAPCPKPGGYSGNMVSRRGASGPEGCLPEFSGNGADDSALPYDRIVMADAALTRAPEAGTVEACQAACAARPGCQYFEFRSADGSGCRLRDFGAPLAGPVPNVDDPSRSYALFEVSDQRYAAYEAHPTDAASLGQPLGSYAKRSEALNACGTDGACVGIKFVAGAPDGKPWRTFRGTLRSRSTSSQHVNQAFVGAFCQQQPREIHTEAELW
;
A
#
# COMPACT_ATOMS: atom_id res chain seq x y z
N MET A 1 45.02 -1.00 29.45
CA MET A 1 45.98 -1.79 30.25
C MET A 1 45.89 -3.23 29.78
N MET A 2 47.00 -3.90 29.46
CA MET A 2 47.00 -5.33 29.10
C MET A 2 48.14 -6.08 29.79
N SER A 3 47.74 -7.13 30.51
CA SER A 3 48.47 -8.34 30.89
C SER A 3 48.85 -9.18 29.65
N LEU A 4 49.79 -10.14 29.66
CA LEU A 4 50.89 -10.51 30.57
C LEU A 4 51.82 -11.52 29.84
N LEU A 5 53.03 -11.74 30.38
CA LEU A 5 53.79 -13.03 30.40
C LEU A 5 54.04 -13.84 29.10
N THR A 6 55.30 -13.85 28.63
CA THR A 6 56.14 -15.02 28.20
C THR A 6 57.48 -14.45 27.66
N LEU A 7 58.60 -15.18 27.49
CA LEU A 7 58.91 -16.61 27.58
C LEU A 7 60.31 -16.78 28.24
N LEU A 8 60.63 -17.93 28.82
CA LEU A 8 61.96 -18.23 29.40
C LEU A 8 62.53 -19.52 28.81
N VAL A 9 63.60 -19.41 28.02
CA VAL A 9 64.38 -20.54 27.47
C VAL A 9 65.86 -20.17 27.47
N LEU A 10 66.70 -21.00 28.10
CA LEU A 10 68.15 -20.92 28.02
C LEU A 10 68.71 -22.35 27.97
N THR A 11 69.18 -22.76 26.79
CA THR A 11 69.77 -24.09 26.56
C THR A 11 71.29 -24.00 26.50
N ALA A 12 71.97 -24.94 27.15
CA ALA A 12 73.40 -25.17 26.95
C ALA A 12 73.66 -25.93 25.65
N PRO A 13 74.92 -25.94 25.18
CA PRO A 13 75.52 -27.25 24.90
C PRO A 13 76.91 -27.41 25.56
N LEU A 14 77.23 -28.65 25.92
CA LEU A 14 78.59 -29.05 26.32
C LEU A 14 79.42 -29.39 25.06
N PHE A 15 80.73 -29.17 25.14
CA PHE A 15 81.71 -29.96 24.38
C PHE A 15 82.85 -30.42 25.30
N ALA A 16 83.44 -31.57 24.98
CA ALA A 16 84.15 -32.40 25.94
C ALA A 16 85.68 -32.26 25.94
N THR A 17 86.29 -32.89 26.93
CA THR A 17 87.74 -33.04 27.16
C THR A 17 88.49 -33.68 25.98
N PRO A 18 89.82 -33.54 25.92
CA PRO A 18 90.61 -34.65 26.47
C PRO A 18 91.74 -34.22 27.41
N ALA A 19 92.00 -35.03 28.43
CA ALA A 19 93.24 -34.99 29.21
C ALA A 19 93.98 -36.32 28.99
N TYR A 20 95.21 -36.25 28.49
CA TYR A 20 96.13 -37.39 28.44
C TYR A 20 97.46 -37.02 29.09
N ALA A 21 98.13 -38.04 29.62
CA ALA A 21 99.24 -37.89 30.54
C ALA A 21 100.47 -37.18 29.93
N LEU A 22 101.24 -36.50 30.80
CA LEU A 22 102.67 -36.77 30.99
C LEU A 22 103.17 -36.06 32.25
N GLY A 23 103.88 -36.78 33.13
CA GLY A 23 104.48 -36.19 34.33
C GLY A 23 105.99 -36.05 34.19
N ARG A 24 106.54 -34.85 34.43
CA ARG A 24 107.92 -34.62 34.94
C ARG A 24 108.19 -33.15 35.28
N ALA A 25 109.19 -32.94 36.13
CA ALA A 25 109.88 -31.67 36.40
C ALA A 25 109.04 -30.50 36.99
N LEU A 26 108.82 -30.56 38.31
CA LEU A 26 108.62 -29.34 39.11
C LEU A 26 109.84 -28.40 38.92
N ARG A 27 109.62 -27.24 38.29
CA ARG A 27 110.48 -26.07 38.50
C ARG A 27 109.81 -25.21 39.56
N GLN A 28 110.44 -25.11 40.73
CA GLN A 28 109.92 -24.34 41.86
C GLN A 28 109.74 -22.86 41.46
N ALA A 29 108.57 -22.30 41.74
CA ALA A 29 108.40 -20.86 41.78
C ALA A 29 109.15 -20.30 43.00
N ALA A 30 109.73 -19.11 42.86
CA ALA A 30 110.33 -18.41 43.99
C ALA A 30 109.22 -17.88 44.93
N PRO A 31 109.46 -17.79 46.25
CA PRO A 31 108.64 -16.96 47.12
C PRO A 31 108.70 -15.50 46.65
N THR A 32 107.59 -14.76 46.83
CA THR A 32 107.37 -13.39 46.30
C THR A 32 108.45 -12.39 46.70
N ASP A 33 109.08 -12.62 47.83
CA ASP A 33 109.97 -11.67 48.49
C ASP A 33 111.35 -11.68 47.82
N GLU A 34 111.79 -12.83 47.28
CA GLU A 34 112.97 -12.92 46.41
C GLU A 34 112.73 -12.19 45.07
N CYS A 35 111.51 -12.26 44.54
CA CYS A 35 111.16 -11.60 43.27
C CYS A 35 111.16 -10.07 43.37
N THR A 36 110.60 -9.51 44.45
CA THR A 36 110.58 -8.06 44.68
C THR A 36 111.96 -7.50 45.03
N ALA A 37 112.79 -8.26 45.75
CA ALA A 37 114.18 -7.89 46.02
C ALA A 37 115.06 -7.89 44.77
N ALA A 38 114.87 -8.86 43.87
CA ALA A 38 115.67 -8.98 42.64
C ALA A 38 115.23 -8.00 41.53
N VAL A 39 113.93 -7.71 41.40
CA VAL A 39 113.38 -6.76 40.43
C VAL A 39 112.29 -5.93 41.09
N ALA A 40 112.58 -4.66 41.38
CA ALA A 40 111.64 -3.74 42.04
C ALA A 40 110.30 -3.66 41.27
N GLY A 41 109.18 -3.81 41.99
CA GLY A 41 107.83 -3.84 41.41
C GLY A 41 107.43 -5.15 40.73
N CYS A 42 108.25 -6.20 40.79
CA CYS A 42 107.89 -7.52 40.29
C CYS A 42 107.00 -8.29 41.27
N ALA A 43 105.83 -8.76 40.83
CA ALA A 43 104.92 -9.57 41.64
C ALA A 43 105.25 -11.07 41.55
N PHE A 44 105.59 -11.56 40.35
CA PHE A 44 105.95 -12.95 40.11
C PHE A 44 107.16 -13.04 39.18
N CYS A 45 108.16 -13.84 39.53
CA CYS A 45 109.38 -14.03 38.77
C CYS A 45 109.70 -15.53 38.53
N ARG A 46 110.60 -15.78 37.58
CA ARG A 46 111.17 -17.10 37.30
C ARG A 46 112.70 -17.01 37.28
N PHE A 47 113.37 -17.97 37.90
CA PHE A 47 114.82 -18.12 37.75
C PHE A 47 115.14 -18.79 36.40
N SER A 48 115.86 -18.07 35.54
CA SER A 48 116.50 -18.67 34.36
C SER A 48 117.84 -19.28 34.76
N ALA A 49 118.09 -20.50 34.32
CA ALA A 49 119.35 -21.23 34.51
C ALA A 49 119.98 -21.60 33.14
N PRO A 50 120.62 -20.63 32.45
CA PRO A 50 121.15 -20.83 31.10
C PRO A 50 122.55 -21.48 31.10
N GLY A 51 122.64 -22.73 31.56
CA GLY A 51 123.82 -23.60 31.38
C GLY A 51 125.08 -23.27 32.20
N VAL A 52 125.31 -22.01 32.56
CA VAL A 52 126.46 -21.53 33.34
C VAL A 52 125.95 -20.56 34.42
N SER A 53 126.53 -20.60 35.62
CA SER A 53 126.18 -19.67 36.71
C SER A 53 126.63 -18.23 36.39
N PRO A 54 125.95 -17.18 36.90
CA PRO A 54 124.84 -17.20 37.87
C PRO A 54 123.44 -17.31 37.25
N ARG A 55 122.44 -17.59 38.10
CA ARG A 55 121.01 -17.58 37.71
C ARG A 55 120.54 -16.15 37.45
N VAL A 56 119.73 -15.95 36.41
CA VAL A 56 119.12 -14.63 36.11
C VAL A 56 117.64 -14.66 36.50
N THR A 57 117.25 -13.76 37.41
CA THR A 57 115.83 -13.57 37.76
C THR A 57 115.13 -12.80 36.65
N VAL A 58 114.08 -13.39 36.08
CA VAL A 58 113.24 -12.78 35.05
C VAL A 58 111.86 -12.56 35.63
N CYS A 59 111.40 -11.31 35.66
CA CYS A 59 110.03 -11.00 36.05
C CYS A 59 109.03 -11.53 35.00
N VAL A 60 107.88 -12.00 35.45
CA VAL A 60 106.79 -12.56 34.63
C VAL A 60 105.56 -11.65 34.69
N SER A 61 105.28 -11.06 35.85
CA SER A 61 104.25 -10.02 36.01
C SER A 61 104.61 -9.03 37.13
N CYS A 62 104.20 -7.77 36.96
CA CYS A 62 104.48 -6.67 37.88
C CYS A 62 103.29 -6.41 38.82
N THR A 63 103.53 -5.68 39.90
CA THR A 63 102.49 -5.16 40.79
C THR A 63 101.66 -4.04 40.13
N THR A 64 100.46 -3.78 40.66
CA THR A 64 99.53 -2.77 40.14
C THR A 64 100.20 -1.39 40.01
N GLY A 65 99.97 -0.71 38.88
CA GLY A 65 100.60 0.57 38.53
C GLY A 65 101.93 0.43 37.75
N PHE A 66 102.50 -0.77 37.68
CA PHE A 66 103.68 -1.09 36.87
C PHE A 66 103.31 -1.92 35.64
N ALA A 67 104.13 -1.80 34.59
CA ALA A 67 104.09 -2.62 33.38
C ALA A 67 105.44 -3.34 33.18
N LEU A 68 105.39 -4.57 32.70
CA LEU A 68 106.56 -5.40 32.43
C LEU A 68 107.28 -4.89 31.17
N LYS A 69 108.61 -4.84 31.20
CA LYS A 69 109.41 -4.38 30.05
C LYS A 69 110.62 -5.27 29.76
N GLN A 70 111.03 -5.28 28.48
CA GLN A 70 112.26 -5.88 27.92
C GLN A 70 112.64 -7.21 28.59
N ASN A 71 112.03 -8.29 28.10
CA ASN A 71 112.29 -9.67 28.53
C ASN A 71 112.13 -9.94 30.04
N GLY A 72 111.38 -9.09 30.76
CA GLY A 72 111.13 -9.21 32.19
C GLY A 72 112.29 -8.71 33.07
N THR A 73 113.19 -7.90 32.52
CA THR A 73 114.35 -7.35 33.26
C THR A 73 113.99 -6.18 34.17
N ALA A 74 112.86 -5.50 33.93
CA ALA A 74 112.37 -4.45 34.82
C ALA A 74 110.84 -4.30 34.77
N CYS A 75 110.28 -3.82 35.88
CA CYS A 75 108.93 -3.29 35.99
C CYS A 75 109.02 -1.76 36.11
N TRP A 76 108.41 -1.01 35.17
CA TRP A 76 108.37 0.46 35.21
C TRP A 76 106.93 0.96 35.24
N CYS A 77 106.67 2.21 35.60
CA CYS A 77 105.29 2.71 35.72
C CYS A 77 104.52 2.61 34.38
N ALA A 78 103.33 2.02 34.47
CA ALA A 78 102.41 1.85 33.36
C ALA A 78 101.89 3.21 32.86
N PRO A 79 101.43 3.32 31.60
CA PRO A 79 100.72 4.50 31.14
C PRO A 79 99.54 4.83 32.07
N GLY A 80 99.40 6.11 32.44
CA GLY A 80 98.50 6.59 33.48
C GLY A 80 99.14 6.79 34.86
N TYR A 81 100.37 6.28 35.06
CA TYR A 81 101.10 6.35 36.32
C TYR A 81 102.48 7.02 36.11
N ARG A 82 102.97 7.71 37.15
CA ARG A 82 104.31 8.31 37.20
C ARG A 82 105.13 7.75 38.36
N ALA A 83 106.45 7.65 38.15
CA ALA A 83 107.41 7.20 39.15
C ALA A 83 107.71 8.30 40.17
N VAL A 84 107.61 7.95 41.44
CA VAL A 84 108.18 8.68 42.57
C VAL A 84 109.31 7.83 43.16
N PHE A 85 110.44 8.47 43.47
CA PHE A 85 111.66 7.81 43.94
C PHE A 85 111.41 7.03 45.25
N PRO A 86 112.02 5.84 45.45
CA PRO A 86 112.80 5.06 44.48
C PRO A 86 111.98 4.10 43.62
N ALA A 87 110.83 3.63 44.10
CA ALA A 87 110.13 2.48 43.53
C ALA A 87 108.60 2.52 43.74
N GLN A 88 107.95 3.69 43.58
CA GLN A 88 106.48 3.81 43.67
C GLN A 88 105.89 4.42 42.40
N CYS A 89 104.79 3.87 41.92
CA CYS A 89 104.04 4.37 40.77
C CYS A 89 102.69 4.95 41.23
N LEU A 90 102.56 6.27 41.20
CA LEU A 90 101.33 6.98 41.56
C LEU A 90 100.52 7.38 40.32
N PRO A 91 99.18 7.40 40.38
CA PRO A 91 98.34 7.87 39.28
C PRO A 91 98.70 9.32 38.90
N CYS A 92 98.54 9.66 37.62
CA CYS A 92 98.93 10.98 37.10
C CYS A 92 98.26 12.16 37.82
N GLY A 93 97.05 11.98 38.34
CA GLY A 93 96.24 13.00 39.00
C GLY A 93 95.42 13.82 38.00
N GLU A 94 94.31 14.38 38.48
CA GLU A 94 93.34 15.10 37.64
C GLU A 94 93.95 16.30 36.92
N GLY A 95 93.59 16.47 35.65
CA GLY A 95 94.12 17.54 34.79
C GLY A 95 95.54 17.30 34.26
N TYR A 96 96.09 16.09 34.43
CA TYR A 96 97.40 15.70 33.89
C TYR A 96 97.36 14.30 33.24
N HIS A 97 98.10 14.12 32.14
CA HIS A 97 98.31 12.81 31.51
C HIS A 97 99.77 12.36 31.57
N CYS A 98 99.97 11.05 31.71
CA CYS A 98 101.26 10.41 31.93
C CYS A 98 101.42 9.23 30.95
N PRO A 99 102.25 9.33 29.90
CA PRO A 99 102.41 8.26 28.90
C PRO A 99 103.08 6.98 29.44
N GLY A 100 103.56 7.00 30.68
CA GLY A 100 104.29 5.89 31.28
C GLY A 100 105.68 5.72 30.66
N ALA A 101 106.38 4.68 31.09
CA ALA A 101 107.81 4.53 30.84
C ALA A 101 108.13 3.82 29.49
N THR A 102 107.75 4.42 28.36
CA THR A 102 107.78 3.76 27.04
C THR A 102 109.17 3.46 26.49
N THR A 103 110.20 4.28 26.78
CA THR A 103 111.57 4.07 26.28
C THR A 103 112.63 4.02 27.40
N THR A 104 112.71 5.03 28.26
CA THR A 104 113.73 5.16 29.33
C THR A 104 113.14 5.34 30.72
N ALA A 105 113.92 5.09 31.78
CA ALA A 105 113.50 5.34 33.16
C ALA A 105 113.18 6.83 33.44
N ALA A 106 113.68 7.77 32.62
CA ALA A 106 113.30 9.18 32.70
C ALA A 106 111.86 9.42 32.25
N SER A 107 111.38 8.72 31.20
CA SER A 107 109.99 8.82 30.73
C SER A 107 108.96 8.39 31.79
N ALA A 108 109.37 7.59 32.78
CA ALA A 108 108.52 7.23 33.92
C ALA A 108 108.12 8.45 34.80
N ARG A 109 108.82 9.59 34.73
CA ARG A 109 108.51 10.79 35.53
C ARG A 109 107.70 11.85 34.77
N ALA A 110 107.40 11.61 33.48
CA ALA A 110 106.73 12.59 32.63
C ALA A 110 105.26 12.76 33.05
N ARG A 111 104.89 13.99 33.43
CA ARG A 111 103.55 14.40 33.85
C ARG A 111 103.17 15.67 33.10
N TYR A 112 102.41 15.53 32.02
CA TYR A 112 102.00 16.66 31.18
C TYR A 112 100.67 17.19 31.68
N LYS A 113 100.51 18.52 31.78
CA LYS A 113 99.22 19.13 32.08
C LYS A 113 98.33 19.03 30.84
N CYS A 114 97.04 18.79 31.02
CA CYS A 114 96.07 19.06 29.97
C CYS A 114 96.12 20.56 29.60
N GLY A 115 95.96 20.86 28.31
CA GLY A 115 95.92 22.24 27.82
C GLY A 115 94.73 23.04 28.37
N ALA A 116 94.73 24.34 28.10
CA ALA A 116 93.66 25.25 28.46
C ALA A 116 92.27 24.70 28.08
N HIS A 117 91.30 24.91 28.96
CA HIS A 117 89.90 24.44 28.83
C HIS A 117 89.73 22.92 28.64
N LYS A 118 90.61 22.13 29.27
CA LYS A 118 90.51 20.68 29.38
C LYS A 118 90.77 20.19 30.80
N HIS A 119 90.12 19.10 31.17
CA HIS A 119 90.40 18.29 32.37
C HIS A 119 90.58 16.81 31.98
N THR A 120 90.97 15.94 32.91
CA THR A 120 90.97 14.48 32.67
C THR A 120 89.74 13.85 33.28
N ALA A 121 89.10 12.90 32.59
CA ALA A 121 87.96 12.15 33.11
C ALA A 121 88.35 11.14 34.22
N THR A 122 89.66 10.86 34.38
CA THR A 122 90.20 10.04 35.47
C THR A 122 91.58 10.56 35.91
N ALA A 123 92.02 10.17 37.11
CA ALA A 123 93.38 10.45 37.58
C ALA A 123 94.48 9.59 36.90
N THR A 124 94.13 8.68 36.00
CA THR A 124 95.06 7.74 35.33
C THR A 124 95.15 7.95 33.82
N ALA A 125 94.90 9.17 33.35
CA ALA A 125 95.01 9.54 31.94
C ALA A 125 96.41 9.27 31.37
N ARG A 126 96.46 8.57 30.22
CA ARG A 126 97.69 8.05 29.60
C ARG A 126 98.19 9.00 28.51
N SER A 127 97.29 9.62 27.77
CA SER A 127 97.57 10.48 26.61
C SER A 127 96.76 11.78 26.65
N GLU A 128 97.13 12.76 25.80
CA GLU A 128 96.35 14.01 25.68
C GLU A 128 94.94 13.76 25.11
N ALA A 129 94.72 12.64 24.42
CA ALA A 129 93.39 12.20 23.98
C ALA A 129 92.47 11.76 25.13
N GLU A 130 92.99 11.63 26.36
CA GLU A 130 92.21 11.41 27.59
C GLU A 130 92.04 12.70 28.41
N CYS A 131 92.60 13.83 27.94
CA CYS A 131 92.16 15.16 28.33
C CYS A 131 90.91 15.51 27.53
N VAL A 132 89.79 15.72 28.21
CA VAL A 132 88.49 16.08 27.62
C VAL A 132 88.23 17.57 27.77
N ALA A 133 87.52 18.17 26.82
CA ALA A 133 87.22 19.61 26.85
C ALA A 133 86.19 19.98 27.94
N ASP A 134 86.27 21.21 28.44
CA ASP A 134 85.30 21.79 29.35
C ASP A 134 83.96 22.09 28.65
N GLN A 135 82.88 22.28 29.43
CA GLN A 135 81.56 22.60 28.87
C GLN A 135 81.58 23.95 28.17
N GLY A 136 81.01 24.03 26.96
CA GLY A 136 81.02 25.22 26.12
C GLY A 136 82.30 25.42 25.30
N TYR A 137 83.25 24.46 25.32
CA TYR A 137 84.50 24.52 24.54
C TYR A 137 84.60 23.38 23.52
N ALA A 138 85.27 23.66 22.40
CA ALA A 138 85.72 22.67 21.42
C ALA A 138 87.02 22.01 21.91
N TRP A 139 87.15 20.69 21.74
CA TRP A 139 88.45 20.05 21.88
C TRP A 139 89.35 20.31 20.65
N ALA A 140 90.57 20.76 20.89
CA ALA A 140 91.65 20.87 19.91
C ALA A 140 93.00 20.63 20.61
N PRO A 141 94.03 20.06 19.94
CA PRO A 141 95.28 19.63 20.58
C PRO A 141 96.08 20.79 21.20
N GLY A 142 96.84 20.51 22.27
CA GLY A 142 97.55 21.52 23.05
C GLY A 142 96.60 22.48 23.79
N ASP A 143 96.96 23.76 23.87
CA ASP A 143 96.14 24.81 24.49
C ASP A 143 95.08 25.41 23.53
N ALA A 144 94.87 24.82 22.35
CA ALA A 144 94.05 25.41 21.27
C ALA A 144 92.52 25.28 21.44
N SER A 145 92.02 24.85 22.61
CA SER A 145 90.58 24.61 22.83
C SER A 145 89.81 25.92 23.00
N THR A 146 89.00 26.27 22.01
CA THR A 146 88.25 27.53 21.92
C THR A 146 86.81 27.40 22.41
N GLN A 147 86.24 28.50 22.91
CA GLN A 147 84.83 28.57 23.29
C GLN A 147 83.93 28.48 22.04
N CYS A 148 82.81 27.76 22.13
CA CYS A 148 81.86 27.61 21.03
C CYS A 148 81.26 28.95 20.58
N ASP A 149 81.30 29.21 19.28
CA ASP A 149 80.67 30.40 18.68
C ASP A 149 79.14 30.34 18.71
N VAL A 150 78.50 31.49 18.49
CA VAL A 150 77.04 31.61 18.44
C VAL A 150 76.46 30.63 17.40
N ALA A 151 75.33 30.00 17.75
CA ALA A 151 74.73 28.88 17.02
C ALA A 151 75.56 27.57 17.04
N SER A 152 76.46 27.38 18.01
CA SER A 152 77.10 26.10 18.31
C SER A 152 77.24 25.86 19.83
N TRP A 153 77.27 24.60 20.25
CA TRP A 153 77.31 24.18 21.65
C TRP A 153 78.25 22.99 21.90
N SER A 154 78.70 22.82 23.13
CA SER A 154 79.50 21.65 23.55
C SER A 154 79.15 21.25 24.99
N ARG A 155 78.79 19.98 25.20
CA ARG A 155 78.56 19.42 26.54
C ARG A 155 79.84 19.22 27.35
N GLY A 156 81.01 19.47 26.76
CA GLY A 156 82.30 19.07 27.34
C GLY A 156 82.41 17.55 27.50
N GLY A 157 83.40 17.09 28.27
CA GLY A 157 83.55 15.68 28.64
C GLY A 157 83.94 14.74 27.50
N GLY A 158 84.33 15.27 26.34
CA GLY A 158 84.80 14.51 25.18
C GLY A 158 85.91 15.20 24.40
N THR A 159 86.33 14.58 23.30
CA THR A 159 87.36 15.05 22.36
C THR A 159 86.80 15.62 21.05
N SER A 160 85.51 15.97 21.03
CA SER A 160 84.82 16.57 19.88
C SER A 160 84.94 18.10 19.85
N GLY A 161 84.87 18.67 18.66
CA GLY A 161 84.60 20.11 18.48
C GLY A 161 83.15 20.49 18.83
N CYS A 162 82.85 21.79 18.77
CA CYS A 162 81.50 22.30 19.01
C CYS A 162 80.49 21.75 17.99
N THR A 163 79.33 21.31 18.47
CA THR A 163 78.23 20.83 17.64
C THR A 163 77.37 22.01 17.19
N PRO A 164 77.11 22.19 15.87
CA PRO A 164 76.24 23.27 15.41
C PRO A 164 74.79 23.04 15.86
N CYS A 165 74.08 24.13 16.13
CA CYS A 165 72.65 24.13 16.37
C CYS A 165 71.89 23.67 15.11
N ARG A 166 70.90 22.78 15.29
CA ARG A 166 70.16 22.20 14.15
C ARG A 166 69.22 23.22 13.52
N ALA A 167 68.96 23.05 12.22
CA ALA A 167 67.92 23.76 11.46
C ALA A 167 67.93 25.30 11.53
N GLY A 168 69.09 25.93 11.74
CA GLY A 168 69.19 27.40 11.81
C GLY A 168 68.75 28.02 13.14
N LEU A 169 68.62 27.22 14.20
CA LEU A 169 68.56 27.71 15.57
C LEU A 169 69.88 28.45 15.93
N THR A 170 69.80 29.47 16.77
CA THR A 170 70.94 30.27 17.24
C THR A 170 71.09 30.17 18.77
N THR A 171 72.18 30.67 19.34
CA THR A 171 72.37 30.74 20.80
C THR A 171 72.33 32.19 21.28
N LEU A 172 72.01 32.44 22.56
CA LEU A 172 71.98 33.80 23.11
C LEU A 172 73.39 34.43 23.25
N ALA A 173 74.41 33.59 23.38
CA ALA A 173 75.82 33.98 23.52
C ALA A 173 76.74 32.86 23.02
N LYS A 174 78.06 33.11 23.06
CA LYS A 174 79.09 32.07 22.92
C LYS A 174 79.12 31.15 24.14
N GLY A 175 79.66 29.94 23.97
CA GLY A 175 79.90 29.00 25.07
C GLY A 175 78.69 28.19 25.52
N ALA A 176 77.68 28.02 24.66
CA ALA A 176 76.52 27.17 24.94
C ALA A 176 76.94 25.73 25.31
N THR A 177 76.32 25.18 26.33
CA THR A 177 76.68 23.87 26.90
C THR A 177 75.71 22.76 26.50
N SER A 178 74.54 23.11 25.97
CA SER A 178 73.43 22.19 25.72
C SER A 178 72.75 22.45 24.38
N PRO A 179 72.21 21.42 23.69
CA PRO A 179 71.30 21.64 22.56
C PRO A 179 70.00 22.36 22.94
N ALA A 180 69.70 22.51 24.24
CA ALA A 180 68.59 23.34 24.73
C ALA A 180 68.86 24.85 24.56
N ASP A 181 70.13 25.26 24.49
CA ASP A 181 70.55 26.65 24.31
C ASP A 181 70.35 27.14 22.85
N CYS A 182 70.06 26.20 21.94
CA CYS A 182 69.69 26.46 20.56
C CYS A 182 68.23 26.94 20.49
N LEU A 183 68.04 28.25 20.35
CA LEU A 183 66.77 28.95 20.31
C LEU A 183 66.44 29.47 18.90
N ALA A 184 65.16 29.51 18.54
CA ALA A 184 64.73 30.14 17.29
C ALA A 184 64.85 31.67 17.39
N GLY A 185 65.44 32.28 16.35
CA GLY A 185 65.69 33.73 16.28
C GLY A 185 64.43 34.59 16.21
N VAL A 186 64.62 35.91 16.18
CA VAL A 186 63.54 36.85 15.88
C VAL A 186 62.95 36.55 14.50
N GLY A 187 61.63 36.67 14.37
CA GLY A 187 60.90 36.29 13.14
C GLY A 187 60.81 34.79 12.86
N LEU A 188 61.38 33.90 13.68
CA LEU A 188 61.40 32.45 13.45
C LEU A 188 60.77 31.67 14.61
N GLU A 189 59.90 30.70 14.36
CA GLU A 189 59.35 29.77 15.35
C GLU A 189 59.85 28.34 15.18
N LEU A 190 59.93 27.58 16.28
CA LEU A 190 60.29 26.16 16.27
C LEU A 190 59.00 25.31 16.25
N ALA A 191 58.42 25.14 15.06
CA ALA A 191 57.20 24.37 14.84
C ALA A 191 57.51 22.92 14.42
N GLY A 192 57.02 21.93 15.17
CA GLY A 192 57.20 20.51 14.84
C GLY A 192 58.67 20.06 14.73
N GLY A 193 59.58 20.70 15.46
CA GLY A 193 61.02 20.43 15.39
C GLY A 193 61.74 21.01 14.16
N ARG A 194 61.05 21.79 13.32
CA ARG A 194 61.65 22.61 12.25
C ARG A 194 61.59 24.09 12.61
N VAL A 195 62.58 24.85 12.18
CA VAL A 195 62.54 26.32 12.27
C VAL A 195 61.80 26.85 11.05
N THR A 196 60.74 27.61 11.25
CA THR A 196 59.93 28.22 10.20
C THR A 196 59.76 29.71 10.44
N PRO A 197 59.79 30.57 9.41
CA PRO A 197 59.54 31.99 9.58
C PRO A 197 58.08 32.24 9.98
N CYS A 198 57.83 33.26 10.81
CA CYS A 198 56.48 33.64 11.22
C CYS A 198 55.60 33.84 9.99
N ARG A 199 54.50 33.09 9.88
CA ARG A 199 53.51 33.22 8.80
C ARG A 199 52.81 34.59 8.83
N PRO A 200 52.19 35.04 7.72
CA PRO A 200 51.51 36.33 7.68
C PRO A 200 50.46 36.47 8.80
N GLY A 201 50.39 37.67 9.40
CA GLY A 201 49.56 37.93 10.58
C GLY A 201 50.19 37.53 11.92
N PHE A 202 51.46 37.10 11.94
CA PHE A 202 52.22 36.77 13.14
C PHE A 202 53.62 37.42 13.11
N PHE A 203 54.16 37.76 14.27
CA PHE A 203 55.49 38.37 14.44
C PHE A 203 56.23 37.80 15.67
N LYS A 204 57.54 37.98 15.77
CA LYS A 204 58.31 37.56 16.96
C LYS A 204 59.57 38.39 17.20
N SER A 205 59.61 39.11 18.31
CA SER A 205 60.66 40.07 18.68
C SER A 205 61.66 39.55 19.74
N THR A 206 61.62 38.27 20.08
CA THR A 206 62.52 37.65 21.08
C THR A 206 63.14 36.36 20.55
N ILE A 207 64.40 36.10 20.90
CA ILE A 207 65.09 34.85 20.62
C ILE A 207 64.65 33.82 21.67
N ALA A 208 63.90 32.79 21.25
CA ALA A 208 63.27 31.80 22.13
C ALA A 208 62.74 30.61 21.32
N ASN A 209 62.46 29.47 21.95
CA ASN A 209 61.75 28.36 21.30
C ASN A 209 60.21 28.45 21.43
N THR A 210 59.68 29.68 21.51
CA THR A 210 58.24 29.97 21.47
C THR A 210 57.70 30.10 20.04
N ALA A 211 56.39 29.90 19.90
CA ALA A 211 55.65 30.25 18.69
C ALA A 211 55.62 31.76 18.44
N CYS A 212 55.33 32.18 17.21
CA CYS A 212 55.16 33.58 16.86
C CYS A 212 53.89 34.16 17.49
N THR A 213 53.95 35.43 17.88
CA THR A 213 52.81 36.17 18.45
C THR A 213 51.89 36.65 17.34
N ARG A 214 50.58 36.38 17.46
CA ARG A 214 49.59 36.87 16.49
C ARG A 214 49.49 38.40 16.55
N CYS A 215 49.29 39.06 15.40
CA CYS A 215 48.83 40.44 15.35
C CYS A 215 47.49 40.59 16.13
N PRO A 216 47.23 41.73 16.80
CA PRO A 216 45.95 41.97 17.46
C PRO A 216 44.75 41.95 16.48
N PRO A 217 43.51 41.81 16.99
CA PRO A 217 42.30 41.88 16.16
C PRO A 217 42.29 43.09 15.23
N GLY A 218 41.82 42.88 14.00
CA GLY A 218 41.81 43.89 12.94
C GLY A 218 43.15 44.19 12.25
N TRP A 219 44.28 43.72 12.78
CA TRP A 219 45.61 43.92 12.19
C TRP A 219 46.23 42.64 11.63
N THR A 220 46.97 42.77 10.55
CA THR A 220 47.81 41.74 9.93
C THR A 220 49.12 42.34 9.45
N THR A 221 50.10 41.48 9.14
CA THR A 221 51.26 41.86 8.33
C THR A 221 50.86 41.95 6.86
N ALA A 222 51.73 42.55 6.04
CA ALA A 222 51.57 42.57 4.58
C ALA A 222 51.32 41.15 4.01
N LEU A 223 50.54 41.07 2.92
CA LEU A 223 50.18 39.79 2.30
C LEU A 223 51.44 39.09 1.76
N GLY A 224 51.68 37.86 2.20
CA GLY A 224 52.87 37.09 1.84
C GLY A 224 54.13 37.41 2.66
N ALA A 225 54.12 38.44 3.52
CA ALA A 225 55.26 38.73 4.38
C ALA A 225 55.43 37.65 5.45
N THR A 226 56.51 36.89 5.35
CA THR A 226 56.96 35.93 6.36
C THR A 226 58.14 36.49 7.14
N GLY A 227 58.37 35.98 8.36
CA GLY A 227 59.57 36.30 9.14
C GLY A 227 59.48 37.61 9.94
N SER A 228 58.29 38.16 10.13
CA SER A 228 58.09 39.47 10.79
C SER A 228 58.68 39.51 12.21
N THR A 229 59.59 40.46 12.45
CA THR A 229 60.38 40.52 13.70
C THR A 229 59.76 41.41 14.78
N GLU A 230 58.81 42.29 14.48
CA GLU A 230 58.27 43.25 15.45
C GLU A 230 56.76 43.49 15.30
N ARG A 231 56.11 43.93 16.40
CA ARG A 231 54.66 44.24 16.45
C ARG A 231 54.26 45.29 15.40
N LYS A 232 55.15 46.22 15.08
CA LYS A 232 54.95 47.29 14.10
C LYS A 232 54.78 46.76 12.67
N ALA A 233 55.22 45.54 12.37
CA ALA A 233 54.94 44.87 11.09
C ALA A 233 53.45 44.50 10.92
N CYS A 234 52.64 44.57 11.98
CA CYS A 234 51.19 44.48 11.91
C CYS A 234 50.57 45.81 11.45
N ASP A 235 50.97 46.34 10.30
CA ASP A 235 50.56 47.65 9.75
C ASP A 235 49.56 47.56 8.58
N HIS A 236 48.98 46.37 8.33
CA HIS A 236 47.93 46.18 7.35
C HIS A 236 46.60 45.86 8.03
N ALA A 237 45.50 46.32 7.45
CA ALA A 237 44.17 45.98 7.95
C ALA A 237 43.78 44.54 7.60
N VAL A 238 42.99 43.91 8.47
CA VAL A 238 42.29 42.66 8.17
C VAL A 238 40.94 43.00 7.50
N PRO A 239 40.58 42.36 6.37
CA PRO A 239 39.27 42.53 5.77
C PRO A 239 38.15 42.27 6.77
N GLY A 240 37.11 43.10 6.71
CA GLY A 240 36.00 43.10 7.67
C GLY A 240 36.21 43.96 8.90
N PHE A 241 37.34 44.69 9.02
CA PHE A 241 37.54 45.68 10.08
C PHE A 241 37.61 47.10 9.50
N ALA A 242 37.05 48.06 10.25
CA ALA A 242 37.38 49.46 10.17
C ALA A 242 38.50 49.78 11.17
N ILE A 243 39.37 50.71 10.81
CA ILE A 243 40.43 51.25 11.68
C ILE A 243 40.34 52.76 11.64
N ALA A 244 40.17 53.41 12.79
CA ALA A 244 40.04 54.86 12.86
C ALA A 244 41.31 55.58 12.34
N PRO A 245 41.21 56.80 11.78
CA PRO A 245 42.37 57.66 11.55
C PRO A 245 43.14 57.94 12.86
N GLY A 246 44.44 58.19 12.77
CA GLY A 246 45.32 58.48 13.90
C GLY A 246 45.65 57.30 14.82
N ALA A 247 45.24 56.08 14.48
CA ALA A 247 45.52 54.88 15.26
C ALA A 247 46.97 54.39 15.11
N VAL A 248 47.47 53.71 16.14
CA VAL A 248 48.82 53.13 16.16
C VAL A 248 48.78 51.69 15.62
N PRO A 249 49.56 51.34 14.57
CA PRO A 249 49.68 49.98 14.05
C PRO A 249 49.94 48.91 15.12
N GLY A 250 49.26 47.78 15.01
CA GLY A 250 49.40 46.65 15.93
C GLY A 250 48.89 46.91 17.36
N THR A 251 47.90 47.79 17.55
CA THR A 251 47.23 48.03 18.84
C THR A 251 45.76 47.57 18.85
N PRO A 252 45.25 46.92 19.92
CA PRO A 252 43.90 46.32 19.90
C PRO A 252 42.75 47.33 19.86
N ALA A 253 42.91 48.51 20.47
CA ALA A 253 41.84 49.51 20.62
C ALA A 253 41.51 50.28 19.32
N ALA A 254 42.25 50.03 18.24
CA ALA A 254 42.19 50.78 16.99
C ALA A 254 41.14 50.28 15.99
N ALA A 255 40.79 48.99 16.06
CA ALA A 255 40.10 48.29 14.99
C ALA A 255 38.78 47.67 15.46
N ALA A 256 37.68 48.08 14.84
CA ALA A 256 36.34 47.55 15.09
C ALA A 256 35.90 46.67 13.90
N PRO A 257 35.20 45.54 14.13
CA PRO A 257 34.58 44.82 13.02
C PRO A 257 33.53 45.70 12.35
N CYS A 258 33.37 45.57 11.03
CA CYS A 258 32.31 46.25 10.29
C CYS A 258 30.94 45.87 10.86
N GLY A 259 30.07 46.87 11.03
CA GLY A 259 28.70 46.66 11.48
C GLY A 259 27.89 45.85 10.47
N TYR A 260 26.67 45.47 10.85
CA TYR A 260 25.70 44.91 9.91
C TYR A 260 25.55 45.80 8.67
N ASP A 261 25.29 45.15 7.54
CA ASP A 261 25.04 45.79 6.24
C ASP A 261 26.26 46.61 5.73
N SER A 262 27.47 46.28 6.22
CA SER A 262 28.74 46.89 5.80
C SER A 262 29.91 45.90 5.77
N PHE A 263 30.84 46.10 4.84
CA PHE A 263 32.01 45.25 4.59
C PHE A 263 33.29 46.07 4.46
N SER A 264 34.45 45.41 4.54
CA SER A 264 35.76 46.02 4.23
C SER A 264 36.64 45.02 3.50
N THR A 265 36.99 45.31 2.25
CA THR A 265 37.92 44.51 1.43
C THR A 265 39.40 44.77 1.78
N ALA A 266 39.67 45.69 2.71
CA ALA A 266 41.00 46.21 2.94
C ALA A 266 42.00 45.15 3.42
N ARG A 267 42.86 44.70 2.49
CA ARG A 267 44.20 44.17 2.77
C ARG A 267 45.29 45.23 2.53
N ALA A 268 44.88 46.51 2.50
CA ALA A 268 45.77 47.63 2.30
C ALA A 268 46.65 47.87 3.54
N ARG A 269 47.82 48.47 3.31
CA ARG A 269 48.61 49.11 4.35
C ARG A 269 47.79 50.23 4.98
N TYR A 270 47.82 50.34 6.30
CA TYR A 270 47.09 51.36 7.04
C TYR A 270 47.71 52.74 6.83
N ASP A 271 46.89 53.69 6.37
CA ASP A 271 47.23 55.11 6.31
C ASP A 271 46.64 55.83 7.54
N PRO A 272 47.46 56.44 8.42
CA PRO A 272 46.96 57.14 9.61
C PRO A 272 46.14 58.39 9.31
N ALA A 273 46.23 59.00 8.12
CA ALA A 273 45.43 60.15 7.75
C ALA A 273 44.01 59.77 7.28
N VAL A 274 43.86 58.61 6.61
CA VAL A 274 42.60 58.18 5.99
C VAL A 274 41.84 57.16 6.86
N GLY A 275 42.58 56.32 7.59
CA GLY A 275 42.04 55.13 8.24
C GLY A 275 41.55 54.07 7.25
N VAL A 276 40.83 53.07 7.76
CA VAL A 276 40.09 52.10 6.96
C VAL A 276 38.61 52.20 7.35
N LYS A 277 37.75 52.45 6.37
CA LYS A 277 36.30 52.61 6.57
C LYS A 277 35.57 51.40 5.97
N CYS A 278 34.52 50.95 6.64
CA CYS A 278 33.61 49.98 6.04
C CYS A 278 32.77 50.64 4.95
N GLN A 279 32.58 49.93 3.85
CA GLN A 279 31.69 50.29 2.76
C GLN A 279 30.32 49.68 3.06
N ALA A 280 29.24 50.44 2.88
CA ALA A 280 27.90 49.88 2.97
C ALA A 280 27.70 48.83 1.86
N CYS A 281 26.89 47.81 2.15
CA CYS A 281 26.49 46.84 1.12
C CYS A 281 25.67 47.53 0.02
N PRO A 282 25.94 47.22 -1.27
CA PRO A 282 25.21 47.82 -2.38
C PRO A 282 23.77 47.30 -2.44
N SER A 283 22.91 48.01 -3.17
CA SER A 283 21.61 47.50 -3.62
C SER A 283 20.60 47.06 -2.54
N GLY A 284 20.80 47.42 -1.27
CA GLY A 284 19.97 46.94 -0.15
C GLY A 284 20.30 45.51 0.30
N ALA A 285 21.36 44.91 -0.25
CA ALA A 285 21.93 43.67 0.27
C ALA A 285 22.47 43.87 1.68
N ARG A 286 22.53 42.78 2.45
CA ARG A 286 22.81 42.78 3.88
C ARG A 286 23.90 41.80 4.24
N THR A 287 24.56 42.00 5.38
CA THR A 287 25.56 41.02 5.87
C THR A 287 24.94 40.05 6.86
N LYS A 288 25.23 38.75 6.71
CA LYS A 288 24.76 37.71 7.65
C LYS A 288 25.25 37.92 9.10
N GLY A 289 26.28 38.76 9.28
CA GLY A 289 26.81 39.19 10.57
C GLY A 289 27.77 40.37 10.42
N THR A 290 28.29 40.85 11.54
CA THR A 290 29.39 41.84 11.58
C THR A 290 30.70 41.26 11.05
N GLY A 291 31.58 42.09 10.48
CA GLY A 291 32.93 41.70 10.11
C GLY A 291 33.09 41.19 8.66
N ALA A 292 32.22 41.60 7.73
CA ALA A 292 32.23 41.12 6.35
C ALA A 292 33.52 41.52 5.59
N GLY A 293 34.31 40.53 5.18
CA GLY A 293 35.61 40.73 4.51
C GLY A 293 35.57 41.06 3.01
N SER A 294 34.39 41.11 2.39
CA SER A 294 34.21 41.44 0.98
C SER A 294 32.77 41.81 0.65
N SER A 295 32.55 42.43 -0.51
CA SER A 295 31.23 42.66 -1.07
C SER A 295 30.45 41.37 -1.36
N ALA A 296 31.13 40.23 -1.56
CA ALA A 296 30.49 38.93 -1.73
C ALA A 296 29.84 38.37 -0.45
N ALA A 297 30.08 39.00 0.72
CA ALA A 297 29.36 38.72 1.96
C ALA A 297 28.14 39.64 2.17
N CYS A 298 27.88 40.57 1.23
CA CYS A 298 26.59 41.23 1.08
C CYS A 298 25.67 40.31 0.26
N LEU A 299 24.62 39.81 0.89
CA LEU A 299 23.70 38.83 0.34
C LEU A 299 22.26 39.37 0.43
N ALA A 300 21.34 38.83 -0.36
CA ALA A 300 19.92 39.03 -0.09
C ALA A 300 19.55 38.31 1.23
N PRO A 301 18.81 38.96 2.14
CA PRO A 301 18.26 38.28 3.32
C PRO A 301 17.13 37.32 2.91
N PRO A 302 16.76 36.35 3.78
CA PRO A 302 15.70 35.40 3.49
C PRO A 302 14.39 36.09 3.11
N GLY A 303 13.68 35.56 2.10
CA GLY A 303 12.47 36.18 1.57
C GLY A 303 12.71 37.39 0.66
N HIS A 304 13.95 37.76 0.38
CA HIS A 304 14.30 38.71 -0.67
C HIS A 304 15.20 38.01 -1.70
N GLY A 305 15.11 38.42 -2.96
CA GLY A 305 16.00 37.96 -4.03
C GLY A 305 16.63 39.14 -4.75
N TRP A 306 17.65 38.87 -5.57
CA TRP A 306 18.15 39.90 -6.48
C TRP A 306 17.19 40.06 -7.65
N GLY A 307 16.64 41.26 -7.79
CA GLY A 307 15.66 41.58 -8.81
C GLY A 307 16.26 41.38 -10.21
N VAL A 308 15.57 40.61 -11.05
CA VAL A 308 15.99 40.26 -12.42
C VAL A 308 15.83 41.43 -13.40
N GLY A 309 16.51 42.54 -13.12
CA GLY A 309 16.58 43.72 -13.98
C GLY A 309 17.30 43.41 -15.29
N ALA A 310 16.54 42.98 -16.30
CA ALA A 310 16.98 42.78 -17.69
C ALA A 310 18.27 41.93 -17.87
N ALA A 311 18.41 40.85 -17.09
CA ALA A 311 19.57 39.95 -17.13
C ALA A 311 19.60 38.99 -18.34
N THR A 312 19.18 39.44 -19.53
CA THR A 312 19.51 38.77 -20.79
C THR A 312 20.97 39.04 -21.15
N ALA A 313 21.68 38.00 -21.61
CA ALA A 313 23.12 38.00 -21.86
C ALA A 313 24.02 38.28 -20.63
N ARG A 314 24.22 37.25 -19.80
CA ARG A 314 25.44 37.11 -18.97
C ARG A 314 26.63 36.99 -19.94
N PRO A 315 27.59 37.94 -19.99
CA PRO A 315 28.74 37.82 -20.89
C PRO A 315 29.58 36.61 -20.47
N ALA A 316 30.05 35.84 -21.45
CA ALA A 316 30.95 34.72 -21.19
C ALA A 316 32.24 35.20 -20.52
N ALA A 317 32.70 34.48 -19.50
CA ALA A 317 33.96 34.82 -18.84
C ALA A 317 35.11 34.64 -19.84
N ALA A 318 35.87 35.71 -20.09
CA ALA A 318 37.05 35.65 -20.93
C ALA A 318 38.08 34.69 -20.30
N PRO A 319 38.72 33.79 -21.08
CA PRO A 319 39.73 32.89 -20.55
C PRO A 319 40.96 33.69 -20.10
N LEU A 320 41.40 33.49 -18.86
CA LEU A 320 42.75 33.91 -18.46
C LEU A 320 43.78 33.05 -19.20
N GLU A 321 44.77 33.68 -19.81
CA GLU A 321 45.87 32.98 -20.48
C GLU A 321 46.68 32.16 -19.48
N ALA A 322 46.88 30.88 -19.78
CA ALA A 322 47.70 29.99 -18.97
C ALA A 322 49.19 30.21 -19.30
N ALA A 323 49.93 30.87 -18.40
CA ALA A 323 51.38 30.93 -18.48
C ALA A 323 51.99 29.53 -18.29
N ALA A 324 52.79 29.08 -19.25
CA ALA A 324 53.30 27.71 -19.28
C ALA A 324 54.41 27.46 -18.24
N PRO A 325 54.40 26.33 -17.51
CA PRO A 325 55.53 25.88 -16.69
C PRO A 325 56.61 25.20 -17.55
N ALA A 326 57.87 25.36 -17.17
CA ALA A 326 59.00 24.62 -17.74
C ALA A 326 59.02 23.16 -17.21
N PRO A 327 59.57 22.19 -17.98
CA PRO A 327 59.51 20.78 -17.61
C PRO A 327 60.52 20.42 -16.50
N LEU A 328 60.07 19.56 -15.58
CA LEU A 328 60.92 18.72 -14.74
C LEU A 328 60.37 17.29 -14.74
N ASP A 329 61.27 16.34 -14.54
CA ASP A 329 61.11 14.96 -15.02
C ASP A 329 60.76 13.96 -13.91
N GLN A 330 60.20 12.83 -14.35
CA GLN A 330 59.96 11.55 -13.64
C GLN A 330 58.80 11.44 -12.61
N PRO A 331 58.19 10.24 -12.47
CA PRO A 331 56.92 10.05 -11.76
C PRO A 331 57.04 9.38 -10.38
N VAL A 332 56.01 9.55 -9.55
CA VAL A 332 55.70 8.67 -8.41
C VAL A 332 54.23 8.27 -8.48
N VAL A 333 53.94 6.97 -8.40
CA VAL A 333 52.57 6.42 -8.44
C VAL A 333 51.93 6.50 -7.06
N LEU A 334 50.67 6.94 -6.99
CA LEU A 334 49.81 6.83 -5.83
C LEU A 334 48.35 6.73 -6.31
N GLU A 335 47.70 5.61 -6.00
CA GLU A 335 46.27 5.39 -6.32
C GLU A 335 45.33 5.95 -5.25
N ALA A 336 44.03 5.90 -5.55
CA ALA A 336 42.92 6.34 -4.72
C ALA A 336 42.71 5.39 -3.49
N ALA A 337 41.81 5.65 -2.53
CA ALA A 337 40.62 6.50 -2.59
C ALA A 337 40.16 7.07 -1.22
N ALA A 338 39.17 7.98 -1.30
CA ALA A 338 38.31 8.46 -0.22
C ALA A 338 37.02 7.56 -0.14
N PRO A 339 35.92 7.84 0.62
CA PRO A 339 35.40 9.15 1.06
C PRO A 339 34.81 9.25 2.49
N ALA A 340 34.13 10.38 2.73
CA ALA A 340 33.22 10.73 3.84
C ALA A 340 32.25 9.58 4.26
N ALA A 341 31.82 9.40 5.52
CA ALA A 341 31.38 10.29 6.61
C ALA A 341 29.85 10.56 6.64
N VAL A 342 29.22 10.24 7.78
CA VAL A 342 27.82 10.55 8.19
C VAL A 342 27.81 10.77 9.71
N GLU A 343 26.89 11.58 10.23
CA GLU A 343 26.83 12.05 11.63
C GLU A 343 25.39 12.02 12.19
N GLN A 344 25.25 11.77 13.50
CA GLN A 344 24.01 11.82 14.32
C GLN A 344 22.91 10.78 13.95
N GLN A 345 22.04 10.32 14.85
CA GLN A 345 21.86 10.53 16.30
C GLN A 345 21.58 9.13 16.96
N ALA A 346 21.02 8.86 18.14
CA ALA A 346 20.29 9.61 19.19
C ALA A 346 20.51 8.95 20.59
N GLN A 347 19.71 9.35 21.60
CA GLN A 347 19.37 8.55 22.79
C GLN A 347 17.99 7.87 22.55
N GLU A 348 17.44 6.92 23.31
CA GLU A 348 17.46 6.70 24.77
C GLU A 348 17.03 5.23 25.10
N GLN A 349 16.84 4.90 26.39
CA GLN A 349 16.29 3.65 26.96
C GLN A 349 17.15 2.36 26.88
N GLN A 350 17.77 2.03 28.03
CA GLN A 350 18.07 0.65 28.44
C GLN A 350 17.69 0.46 29.91
N LEU A 351 16.78 -0.47 30.23
CA LEU A 351 16.48 -0.84 31.62
C LEU A 351 15.81 -2.24 31.72
N ALA A 352 16.54 -3.16 32.38
CA ALA A 352 16.10 -4.42 33.02
C ALA A 352 15.45 -5.58 32.21
N ALA A 353 15.86 -6.80 32.61
CA ALA A 353 15.19 -8.13 32.54
C ALA A 353 14.56 -8.63 31.20
N ALA A 354 14.79 -9.85 30.67
CA ALA A 354 15.13 -11.20 31.19
C ALA A 354 13.93 -12.11 31.58
N ALA A 355 14.08 -13.41 31.24
CA ALA A 355 13.21 -14.59 31.48
C ALA A 355 12.09 -14.88 30.46
N LEU A 356 11.63 -16.15 30.47
CA LEU A 356 10.71 -16.82 29.52
C LEU A 356 11.32 -16.97 28.11
N ASP A 357 11.72 -18.15 27.62
CA ASP A 357 11.45 -19.55 27.99
C ASP A 357 9.99 -20.01 27.84
N LEU A 358 9.67 -20.44 26.61
CA LEU A 358 8.66 -21.43 26.24
C LEU A 358 8.97 -21.87 24.80
N GLY A 359 9.33 -23.14 24.57
CA GLY A 359 9.51 -23.69 23.22
C GLY A 359 8.28 -24.46 22.74
N VAL A 360 8.23 -24.83 21.44
CA VAL A 360 7.58 -26.07 20.93
C VAL A 360 7.81 -26.24 19.40
N VAL A 361 8.33 -27.42 19.04
CA VAL A 361 8.13 -28.22 17.81
C VAL A 361 8.35 -27.59 16.41
N THR A 362 9.28 -28.25 15.70
CA THR A 362 9.57 -28.29 14.26
C THR A 362 8.37 -28.40 13.30
N LEU A 363 8.56 -27.92 12.06
CA LEU A 363 8.44 -28.77 10.86
C LEU A 363 9.22 -28.18 9.67
N ALA A 364 9.34 -28.95 8.58
CA ALA A 364 10.18 -28.65 7.40
C ALA A 364 9.41 -28.91 6.08
N ALA A 365 10.11 -28.81 4.94
CA ALA A 365 9.61 -28.55 3.57
C ALA A 365 9.32 -27.05 3.35
N ALA A 366 9.89 -26.32 2.38
CA ALA A 366 10.55 -26.66 1.11
C ALA A 366 9.62 -27.21 0.02
N GLU A 367 9.18 -26.31 -0.86
CA GLU A 367 8.95 -26.63 -2.28
C GLU A 367 9.24 -25.35 -3.10
N GLN A 368 9.79 -25.52 -4.30
CA GLN A 368 9.87 -24.47 -5.32
C GLN A 368 8.83 -24.79 -6.39
N GLU A 369 8.16 -23.80 -6.96
CA GLU A 369 7.96 -23.81 -8.42
C GLU A 369 7.67 -22.41 -8.99
N GLN A 370 7.76 -22.30 -10.32
CA GLN A 370 7.90 -21.05 -11.05
C GLN A 370 7.08 -21.13 -12.35
N PRO A 371 6.10 -20.23 -12.59
CA PRO A 371 5.29 -20.27 -13.81
C PRO A 371 6.11 -19.82 -15.05
N PRO A 372 5.78 -20.35 -16.25
CA PRO A 372 6.54 -20.14 -17.47
C PRO A 372 6.21 -18.81 -18.19
N ALA A 373 6.94 -18.55 -19.29
CA ALA A 373 6.92 -17.29 -20.03
C ALA A 373 6.27 -17.39 -21.42
N ALA A 374 5.99 -16.20 -21.97
CA ALA A 374 5.82 -15.84 -23.38
C ALA A 374 4.60 -16.36 -24.16
N GLU A 375 3.79 -15.41 -24.64
CA GLU A 375 3.03 -15.54 -25.89
C GLU A 375 3.24 -14.26 -26.74
N ALA A 376 2.89 -14.31 -28.02
CA ALA A 376 3.48 -13.43 -29.04
C ALA A 376 2.69 -12.14 -29.35
N ALA A 377 3.42 -11.10 -29.77
CA ALA A 377 2.86 -9.89 -30.38
C ALA A 377 3.18 -9.86 -31.90
N PRO A 378 2.19 -9.68 -32.79
CA PRO A 378 2.40 -9.46 -34.23
C PRO A 378 2.78 -8.00 -34.54
N ALA A 379 3.27 -7.76 -35.76
CA ALA A 379 3.91 -6.51 -36.15
C ALA A 379 3.00 -5.48 -36.85
N ASP A 380 3.54 -4.27 -36.93
CA ASP A 380 3.17 -3.11 -37.73
C ASP A 380 2.95 -3.44 -39.23
N PRO A 381 2.13 -2.65 -39.97
CA PRO A 381 2.64 -2.14 -41.23
C PRO A 381 2.24 -0.69 -41.58
N THR A 382 3.21 0.23 -41.47
CA THR A 382 3.64 1.25 -42.47
C THR A 382 2.64 2.26 -43.09
N PRO A 383 3.04 3.53 -43.30
CA PRO A 383 2.15 4.61 -43.74
C PRO A 383 1.95 4.72 -45.26
N VAL A 384 0.85 5.38 -45.66
CA VAL A 384 0.59 5.89 -47.02
C VAL A 384 0.35 7.41 -46.94
N ALA A 385 0.72 8.15 -47.98
CA ALA A 385 0.94 9.60 -47.92
C ALA A 385 -0.09 10.44 -48.71
N LEU A 386 -0.13 11.74 -48.35
CA LEU A 386 -0.54 12.90 -49.15
C LEU A 386 -1.96 12.92 -49.77
N LEU A 387 -2.76 13.92 -49.36
CA LEU A 387 -3.37 14.85 -50.31
C LEU A 387 -3.70 16.20 -49.65
N SER A 388 -3.79 17.24 -50.48
CA SER A 388 -3.90 18.65 -50.10
C SER A 388 -5.26 19.25 -50.45
N VAL A 389 -5.72 20.21 -49.63
CA VAL A 389 -6.62 21.30 -50.07
C VAL A 389 -6.31 22.56 -49.27
N ALA A 390 -6.67 23.72 -49.82
CA ALA A 390 -6.30 25.04 -49.32
C ALA A 390 -7.53 25.92 -49.01
N ASP A 391 -7.24 27.14 -48.52
CA ASP A 391 -8.08 28.34 -48.53
C ASP A 391 -9.42 28.36 -47.77
N ALA A 392 -9.41 29.06 -46.63
CA ALA A 392 -10.33 30.18 -46.36
C ALA A 392 -9.69 31.12 -45.33
N ALA A 393 -9.89 32.45 -45.45
CA ALA A 393 -9.23 33.44 -44.60
C ALA A 393 -10.16 34.59 -44.15
N ALA A 394 -10.07 34.95 -42.87
CA ALA A 394 -10.47 36.25 -42.30
C ALA A 394 -9.94 36.38 -40.85
N ALA A 395 -9.72 37.54 -40.22
CA ALA A 395 -9.12 38.83 -40.62
C ALA A 395 -9.46 39.90 -39.55
N SER A 396 -8.53 40.19 -38.63
CA SER A 396 -8.40 41.46 -37.89
C SER A 396 -6.99 41.49 -37.25
N MET A 397 -6.12 42.50 -37.34
CA MET A 397 -6.17 43.98 -37.43
C MET A 397 -6.21 44.73 -36.10
N ALA A 398 -5.02 44.91 -35.49
CA ALA A 398 -4.62 46.05 -34.65
C ALA A 398 -3.05 46.10 -34.60
N PRO A 399 -2.39 47.18 -34.13
CA PRO A 399 -1.42 47.91 -34.97
C PRO A 399 0.07 47.70 -34.61
N PRO A 400 1.01 48.12 -35.50
CA PRO A 400 2.45 48.05 -35.23
C PRO A 400 2.91 49.14 -34.23
N MET A 401 4.03 48.88 -33.55
CA MET A 401 4.84 49.89 -32.87
C MET A 401 6.28 49.86 -33.40
N ASP A 402 6.91 51.03 -33.51
CA ASP A 402 8.15 51.23 -34.26
C ASP A 402 9.42 50.66 -33.60
N LEU A 403 10.36 50.22 -34.45
CA LEU A 403 11.77 50.08 -34.09
C LEU A 403 12.47 51.45 -34.24
N ALA A 404 12.80 52.10 -33.13
CA ALA A 404 13.75 53.23 -33.12
C ALA A 404 14.45 53.43 -31.76
N ALA A 405 15.58 54.13 -31.79
CA ALA A 405 16.28 54.73 -30.63
C ALA A 405 16.73 53.78 -29.50
N ALA A 406 17.82 53.04 -29.74
CA ALA A 406 18.63 52.47 -28.66
C ALA A 406 19.32 53.59 -27.85
N ALA A 407 18.70 54.03 -26.75
CA ALA A 407 19.33 54.93 -25.79
C ALA A 407 20.28 54.16 -24.85
N ALA A 408 21.41 54.76 -24.50
CA ALA A 408 22.38 54.18 -23.57
C ALA A 408 21.87 54.21 -22.12
N GLY A 409 20.99 53.28 -21.77
CA GLY A 409 20.51 53.09 -20.40
C GLY A 409 21.65 52.70 -19.47
N THR A 410 21.92 53.53 -18.46
CA THR A 410 22.85 53.20 -17.37
C THR A 410 22.33 51.94 -16.67
N ALA A 411 23.12 50.86 -16.66
CA ALA A 411 22.75 49.62 -16.01
C ALA A 411 22.47 49.85 -14.51
N ALA A 412 21.20 49.86 -14.13
CA ALA A 412 20.80 49.94 -12.74
C ALA A 412 21.30 48.68 -12.04
N ALA A 413 22.16 48.84 -11.03
CA ALA A 413 22.64 47.72 -10.24
C ALA A 413 21.43 46.98 -9.65
N ALA A 414 21.33 45.67 -9.91
CA ALA A 414 20.20 44.85 -9.48
C ALA A 414 19.92 45.10 -7.98
N ALA A 415 18.69 45.49 -7.65
CA ALA A 415 18.27 45.74 -6.28
C ALA A 415 17.96 44.41 -5.59
N VAL A 416 18.16 44.35 -4.28
CA VAL A 416 17.56 43.31 -3.44
C VAL A 416 16.11 43.69 -3.22
N VAL A 417 15.19 42.85 -3.66
CA VAL A 417 13.74 43.08 -3.66
C VAL A 417 13.05 41.96 -2.86
N GLU A 418 12.05 42.33 -2.07
CA GLU A 418 11.19 41.35 -1.38
C GLU A 418 10.52 40.42 -2.40
N CYS A 419 10.52 39.12 -2.15
CA CYS A 419 9.98 38.16 -3.10
C CYS A 419 8.46 38.35 -3.28
N PRO A 420 7.96 38.58 -4.51
CA PRO A 420 6.54 38.74 -4.77
C PRO A 420 5.75 37.45 -4.46
N VAL A 421 4.43 37.62 -4.29
CA VAL A 421 3.49 36.52 -4.05
C VAL A 421 3.68 35.41 -5.11
N GLY A 422 3.73 34.15 -4.66
CA GLY A 422 4.03 33.00 -5.52
C GLY A 422 5.51 32.74 -5.77
N THR A 423 6.42 33.47 -5.11
CA THR A 423 7.87 33.23 -5.18
C THR A 423 8.52 33.25 -3.79
N TYR A 424 9.63 32.54 -3.61
CA TYR A 424 10.39 32.46 -2.36
C TYR A 424 11.90 32.59 -2.58
N ASN A 425 12.66 32.92 -1.52
CA ASN A 425 14.12 32.74 -1.53
C ASN A 425 14.66 32.20 -0.19
N GLU A 426 15.48 31.15 -0.28
CA GLU A 426 15.94 30.36 0.86
C GLU A 426 17.27 30.86 1.45
N GLY A 427 17.24 31.23 2.74
CA GLY A 427 18.43 31.62 3.48
C GLY A 427 19.06 32.95 3.01
N TRP A 428 20.39 33.04 3.07
CA TRP A 428 21.16 34.22 2.66
C TRP A 428 22.00 33.86 1.44
N ASN A 429 21.67 34.41 0.28
CA ASN A 429 22.30 34.06 -1.00
C ASN A 429 22.29 35.22 -2.01
N ASN A 430 22.74 34.98 -3.25
CA ASN A 430 22.70 35.93 -4.35
C ASN A 430 21.82 35.48 -5.53
N GLU A 431 20.85 34.60 -5.25
CA GLU A 431 19.90 34.08 -6.24
C GLU A 431 18.71 35.04 -6.42
N PRO A 432 18.00 34.97 -7.56
CA PRO A 432 16.66 35.53 -7.70
C PRO A 432 15.65 34.71 -6.87
N CYS A 433 14.47 35.30 -6.61
CA CYS A 433 13.36 34.54 -6.02
C CYS A 433 12.93 33.41 -6.96
N ARG A 434 12.81 32.19 -6.43
CA ARG A 434 12.31 31.01 -7.16
C ARG A 434 10.79 31.01 -7.11
N ALA A 435 10.13 30.61 -8.20
CA ALA A 435 8.69 30.41 -8.19
C ALA A 435 8.30 29.23 -7.30
N CYS A 436 7.15 29.34 -6.63
CA CYS A 436 6.48 28.21 -5.98
C CYS A 436 5.88 27.25 -7.00
N ASP A 437 5.34 27.79 -8.09
CA ASP A 437 4.84 27.02 -9.23
C ASP A 437 5.83 27.06 -10.39
N ALA A 438 6.36 25.91 -10.78
CA ALA A 438 7.39 25.79 -11.80
C ALA A 438 6.88 26.06 -13.23
N ALA A 439 5.57 26.05 -13.47
CA ALA A 439 4.96 26.31 -14.78
C ALA A 439 3.96 27.48 -14.79
N GLY A 440 3.84 28.24 -13.69
CA GLY A 440 2.91 29.37 -13.58
C GLY A 440 1.44 28.96 -13.36
N GLY A 441 1.21 27.76 -12.82
CA GLY A 441 -0.07 27.29 -12.31
C GLY A 441 -0.45 27.93 -10.97
N SER A 442 -1.12 27.16 -10.11
CA SER A 442 -1.81 27.68 -8.92
C SER A 442 -1.04 27.63 -7.59
N ILE A 443 0.19 27.09 -7.53
CA ILE A 443 0.94 27.04 -6.27
C ILE A 443 1.43 28.45 -5.91
N THR A 444 0.98 28.98 -4.78
CA THR A 444 1.19 30.40 -4.41
C THR A 444 1.73 30.55 -2.99
N THR A 445 1.95 31.78 -2.52
CA THR A 445 2.35 32.08 -1.13
C THR A 445 1.26 32.88 -0.42
N GLY A 446 1.21 32.81 0.92
CA GLY A 446 0.25 33.58 1.73
C GLY A 446 0.50 35.11 1.76
N GLY A 447 1.52 35.59 1.04
CA GLY A 447 1.98 36.97 1.01
C GLY A 447 3.36 37.08 0.37
N PRO A 448 3.89 38.30 0.17
CA PRO A 448 5.28 38.51 -0.23
C PRO A 448 6.26 38.08 0.89
N GLY A 449 7.56 38.09 0.59
CA GLY A 449 8.61 37.86 1.60
C GLY A 449 8.81 36.40 2.00
N ALA A 450 8.34 35.45 1.19
CA ALA A 450 8.42 34.02 1.50
C ALA A 450 9.89 33.52 1.54
N PHE A 451 10.32 33.02 2.70
CA PHE A 451 11.73 32.72 2.99
C PHE A 451 12.09 31.21 2.98
N SER A 452 11.13 30.34 2.64
CA SER A 452 11.27 28.88 2.57
C SER A 452 10.24 28.33 1.57
N PRO A 453 10.49 27.21 0.87
CA PRO A 453 9.45 26.48 0.13
C PRO A 453 8.24 26.09 1.00
N ASP A 454 8.40 25.99 2.33
CA ASP A 454 7.29 25.76 3.30
C ASP A 454 6.23 26.88 3.30
N ARG A 455 6.55 28.04 2.71
CA ARG A 455 5.64 29.19 2.57
C ARG A 455 4.87 29.21 1.25
N CYS A 456 5.20 28.31 0.33
CA CYS A 456 4.34 27.96 -0.79
C CYS A 456 3.15 27.13 -0.28
N TYR A 457 2.02 27.14 -0.99
CA TYR A 457 0.90 26.23 -0.76
C TYR A 457 0.09 25.97 -2.04
N THR A 458 -0.51 24.79 -2.11
CA THR A 458 -1.55 24.44 -3.10
C THR A 458 -2.92 24.84 -2.54
N PRO A 459 -3.73 25.66 -3.24
CA PRO A 459 -5.04 26.11 -2.75
C PRO A 459 -6.09 24.98 -2.70
N PRO A 460 -7.22 25.17 -2.00
CA PRO A 460 -8.23 24.13 -1.85
C PRO A 460 -8.82 23.70 -3.20
N GLY A 461 -9.08 22.40 -3.37
CA GLY A 461 -9.61 21.84 -4.62
C GLY A 461 -8.64 21.82 -5.81
N HIS A 462 -7.39 22.24 -5.62
CA HIS A 462 -6.31 22.08 -6.59
C HIS A 462 -5.42 20.89 -6.20
N GLY A 463 -4.74 20.32 -7.18
CA GLY A 463 -3.73 19.28 -7.00
C GLY A 463 -2.46 19.58 -7.79
N THR A 464 -1.37 18.91 -7.42
CA THR A 464 -0.04 19.14 -7.99
C THR A 464 0.40 18.03 -8.94
N ALA A 465 1.08 18.41 -10.02
CA ALA A 465 1.86 17.52 -10.88
C ALA A 465 3.33 17.96 -10.91
N ARG A 466 4.25 17.02 -11.19
CA ARG A 466 5.67 17.32 -11.40
C ARG A 466 5.95 17.67 -12.85
N THR A 467 6.70 18.75 -13.08
CA THR A 467 7.22 19.12 -14.40
C THR A 467 8.42 18.23 -14.77
N ALA A 468 8.84 18.27 -16.04
CA ALA A 468 10.00 17.51 -16.51
C ALA A 468 11.30 17.88 -15.77
N ASP A 469 11.42 19.13 -15.31
CA ASP A 469 12.54 19.64 -14.52
C ASP A 469 12.44 19.31 -13.01
N GLY A 470 11.43 18.53 -12.61
CA GLY A 470 11.24 18.04 -11.23
C GLY A 470 10.53 19.01 -10.27
N GLY A 471 10.25 20.24 -10.70
CA GLY A 471 9.44 21.22 -9.97
C GLY A 471 7.97 20.83 -9.91
N LEU A 472 7.20 21.45 -9.01
CA LEU A 472 5.75 21.23 -8.93
C LEU A 472 4.99 22.32 -9.69
N THR A 473 3.87 21.95 -10.29
CA THR A 473 2.85 22.88 -10.78
C THR A 473 1.47 22.44 -10.30
N GLY A 474 0.63 23.41 -9.94
CA GLY A 474 -0.71 23.21 -9.42
C GLY A 474 -1.78 23.51 -10.47
N ALA A 475 -2.80 22.67 -10.54
CA ALA A 475 -3.97 22.86 -11.39
C ALA A 475 -5.25 22.63 -10.57
N PRO A 476 -6.38 23.29 -10.90
CA PRO A 476 -7.68 22.91 -10.33
C PRO A 476 -7.97 21.47 -10.71
N CYS A 477 -8.46 20.67 -9.77
CA CYS A 477 -8.66 19.25 -10.04
C CYS A 477 -9.64 19.03 -11.20
N PRO A 478 -9.32 18.14 -12.17
CA PRO A 478 -10.19 17.86 -13.31
C PRO A 478 -11.49 17.20 -12.87
N ALA A 479 -12.44 17.10 -13.80
CA ALA A 479 -13.71 16.40 -13.58
C ALA A 479 -13.48 14.99 -13.03
N ASP A 480 -14.39 14.55 -12.17
CA ASP A 480 -14.40 13.24 -11.51
C ASP A 480 -13.18 12.99 -10.59
N THR A 481 -12.54 14.10 -10.17
CA THR A 481 -11.52 14.15 -9.12
C THR A 481 -11.74 15.34 -8.18
N PHE A 482 -11.23 15.25 -6.96
CA PHE A 482 -11.30 16.30 -5.93
C PHE A 482 -9.92 16.56 -5.30
N GLY A 483 -9.69 17.82 -4.90
CA GLY A 483 -8.51 18.23 -4.14
C GLY A 483 -8.76 18.16 -2.63
N ILE A 484 -7.92 18.85 -1.86
CA ILE A 484 -8.02 18.93 -0.39
C ILE A 484 -8.84 20.18 0.00
N ASP A 485 -9.59 20.13 1.10
CA ASP A 485 -10.47 21.20 1.59
C ASP A 485 -9.74 22.37 2.30
N GLY A 486 -8.44 22.53 2.03
CA GLY A 486 -7.59 23.51 2.68
C GLY A 486 -6.25 23.69 1.99
N ASN A 487 -5.57 24.81 2.30
CA ASN A 487 -4.24 25.10 1.80
C ASN A 487 -3.26 24.00 2.22
N THR A 488 -2.73 23.26 1.26
CA THR A 488 -1.67 22.28 1.52
C THR A 488 -0.33 23.00 1.43
N TRP A 489 0.29 23.27 2.59
CA TRP A 489 1.53 24.04 2.70
C TRP A 489 2.78 23.22 2.39
N GLY A 490 3.78 23.88 1.82
CA GLY A 490 5.01 23.28 1.31
C GLY A 490 4.93 22.86 -0.15
N LEU A 491 6.09 22.67 -0.77
CA LEU A 491 6.23 22.08 -2.11
C LEU A 491 6.16 20.55 -2.01
N VAL A 492 4.99 20.03 -1.64
CA VAL A 492 4.69 18.60 -1.47
C VAL A 492 3.77 18.09 -2.58
N ASP A 493 3.89 16.81 -2.94
CA ASP A 493 2.97 16.16 -3.87
C ASP A 493 1.59 15.99 -3.22
N ALA A 494 0.62 16.79 -3.68
CA ALA A 494 -0.79 16.73 -3.32
C ALA A 494 -1.61 16.41 -4.59
N PRO A 495 -1.64 15.15 -5.05
CA PRO A 495 -2.42 14.77 -6.23
C PRO A 495 -3.93 14.87 -5.97
N CYS A 496 -4.71 15.14 -7.01
CA CYS A 496 -6.16 15.05 -6.96
C CYS A 496 -6.59 13.60 -6.68
N SER A 497 -7.50 13.41 -5.74
CA SER A 497 -8.11 12.11 -5.46
C SER A 497 -9.22 11.84 -6.47
N ALA A 498 -9.23 10.67 -7.10
CA ALA A 498 -10.33 10.26 -7.95
C ALA A 498 -11.62 10.04 -7.13
N CYS A 499 -12.77 10.29 -7.74
CA CYS A 499 -14.03 9.76 -7.25
C CYS A 499 -14.01 8.22 -7.29
N LEU A 500 -14.86 7.58 -6.47
CA LEU A 500 -15.02 6.11 -6.47
C LEU A 500 -15.72 5.65 -7.75
N ASP A 501 -15.54 4.37 -8.11
CA ASP A 501 -16.27 3.75 -9.23
C ASP A 501 -17.79 4.02 -9.11
N HIS A 502 -18.40 4.43 -10.22
CA HIS A 502 -19.81 4.88 -10.31
C HIS A 502 -20.16 6.12 -9.47
N THR A 503 -19.17 6.98 -9.19
CA THR A 503 -19.36 8.35 -8.72
C THR A 503 -18.51 9.34 -9.51
N GLY A 504 -18.98 10.57 -9.65
CA GLY A 504 -18.27 11.64 -10.38
C GLY A 504 -18.67 13.04 -9.90
N THR A 505 -17.96 14.07 -10.37
CA THR A 505 -18.22 15.47 -9.98
C THR A 505 -19.26 16.16 -10.89
N ARG A 506 -19.96 15.40 -11.74
CA ARG A 506 -20.89 15.91 -12.77
C ARG A 506 -20.24 16.97 -13.69
N GLY A 507 -18.92 16.84 -13.94
CA GLY A 507 -18.13 17.76 -14.75
C GLY A 507 -17.60 18.99 -14.01
N ALA A 508 -17.85 19.15 -12.72
CA ALA A 508 -17.27 20.23 -11.92
C ALA A 508 -15.76 20.03 -11.71
N THR A 509 -14.99 21.11 -11.84
CA THR A 509 -13.53 21.14 -11.61
C THR A 509 -13.19 21.99 -10.40
N GLY A 510 -11.99 21.81 -9.84
CA GLY A 510 -11.53 22.58 -8.67
C GLY A 510 -12.24 22.21 -7.37
N VAL A 511 -12.83 21.02 -7.28
CA VAL A 511 -13.73 20.64 -6.18
C VAL A 511 -12.94 20.21 -4.94
N THR A 512 -13.37 20.64 -3.74
CA THR A 512 -12.54 20.60 -2.52
C THR A 512 -12.74 19.37 -1.63
N THR A 513 -13.77 18.57 -1.87
CA THR A 513 -14.13 17.40 -1.05
C THR A 513 -14.70 16.25 -1.90
N GLY A 514 -14.50 15.02 -1.42
CA GLY A 514 -15.13 13.82 -2.00
C GLY A 514 -16.65 13.74 -1.76
N ASP A 515 -17.24 14.66 -0.99
CA ASP A 515 -18.70 14.73 -0.81
C ASP A 515 -19.42 15.20 -2.08
N ALA A 516 -18.70 15.84 -3.01
CA ALA A 516 -19.17 16.19 -4.34
C ALA A 516 -19.03 15.06 -5.38
N CYS A 517 -18.42 13.92 -5.01
CA CYS A 517 -18.48 12.70 -5.82
C CYS A 517 -19.86 12.07 -5.64
N VAL A 518 -20.78 12.43 -6.54
CA VAL A 518 -22.18 11.97 -6.52
C VAL A 518 -22.37 10.78 -7.45
N THR A 519 -23.36 9.92 -7.17
CA THR A 519 -23.51 8.67 -7.91
C THR A 519 -23.97 8.85 -9.36
N ASP A 520 -23.62 7.88 -10.19
CA ASP A 520 -24.21 7.69 -11.51
C ASP A 520 -25.70 7.32 -11.41
N PRO A 521 -26.53 7.65 -12.42
CA PRO A 521 -27.90 7.16 -12.50
C PRO A 521 -27.93 5.62 -12.44
N GLY A 522 -28.84 5.06 -11.63
CA GLY A 522 -28.92 3.63 -11.33
C GLY A 522 -28.06 3.15 -10.15
N TYR A 523 -27.26 4.03 -9.53
CA TYR A 523 -26.41 3.70 -8.39
C TYR A 523 -26.82 4.48 -7.13
N GLY A 524 -26.98 3.76 -6.01
CA GLY A 524 -27.14 4.35 -4.68
C GLY A 524 -25.82 4.36 -3.92
N TYR A 525 -25.77 5.11 -2.83
CA TYR A 525 -24.57 5.24 -1.98
C TYR A 525 -24.77 4.61 -0.59
N ALA A 526 -23.74 3.95 -0.08
CA ALA A 526 -23.69 3.35 1.26
C ALA A 526 -22.31 3.53 1.91
N PRO A 527 -22.16 3.28 3.22
CA PRO A 527 -20.86 3.23 3.89
C PRO A 527 -19.96 2.13 3.28
N GLY A 528 -19.13 2.52 2.31
CA GLY A 528 -18.30 1.62 1.50
C GLY A 528 -18.17 2.05 0.03
N GLY A 529 -19.11 2.83 -0.51
CA GLY A 529 -19.08 3.37 -1.87
C GLY A 529 -20.44 3.40 -2.56
N ALA A 530 -20.43 3.54 -3.89
CA ALA A 530 -21.60 3.37 -4.73
C ALA A 530 -21.92 1.89 -4.97
N PHE A 531 -23.19 1.56 -5.16
CA PHE A 531 -23.65 0.21 -5.49
C PHE A 531 -24.84 0.28 -6.45
N GLN A 532 -24.90 -0.64 -7.42
CA GLN A 532 -26.00 -0.70 -8.39
C GLN A 532 -27.30 -1.09 -7.68
N CYS A 533 -28.40 -0.37 -7.96
CA CYS A 533 -29.67 -0.64 -7.31
C CYS A 533 -30.24 -2.02 -7.70
N ASP A 534 -30.70 -2.75 -6.68
CA ASP A 534 -31.25 -4.10 -6.82
C ASP A 534 -32.70 -4.07 -7.34
N PHE A 535 -33.22 -5.22 -7.79
CA PHE A 535 -34.58 -5.33 -8.34
C PHE A 535 -35.64 -4.76 -7.38
N GLY A 536 -36.46 -3.81 -7.86
CA GLY A 536 -37.46 -3.11 -7.05
C GLY A 536 -36.91 -1.89 -6.30
N SER A 537 -35.72 -1.40 -6.67
CA SER A 537 -35.14 -0.15 -6.18
C SER A 537 -34.45 0.65 -7.29
N TRP A 538 -34.44 1.98 -7.17
CA TRP A 538 -33.94 2.91 -8.18
C TRP A 538 -33.18 4.08 -7.55
N ALA A 539 -32.35 4.77 -8.33
CA ALA A 539 -31.70 6.02 -7.91
C ALA A 539 -31.37 6.91 -9.12
N ALA A 540 -31.79 8.17 -9.12
CA ALA A 540 -31.49 9.13 -10.20
C ALA A 540 -30.01 9.52 -10.32
N GLY A 541 -29.21 9.13 -9.33
CA GLY A 541 -27.85 9.62 -9.13
C GLY A 541 -27.81 11.14 -8.92
N GLY A 542 -26.61 11.69 -8.82
CA GLY A 542 -26.42 13.13 -8.66
C GLY A 542 -26.53 13.63 -7.23
N ASP A 543 -26.72 12.71 -6.28
CA ASP A 543 -26.50 12.90 -4.86
C ASP A 543 -25.71 11.71 -4.27
N ARG A 544 -25.77 11.50 -2.95
CA ARG A 544 -25.25 10.31 -2.26
C ARG A 544 -26.35 9.64 -1.43
N SER A 545 -27.56 9.57 -1.99
CA SER A 545 -28.70 8.85 -1.41
C SER A 545 -28.57 7.34 -1.62
N ALA A 546 -29.17 6.56 -0.72
CA ALA A 546 -29.36 5.12 -0.93
C ALA A 546 -30.46 4.85 -1.99
N CYS A 547 -30.43 3.68 -2.62
CA CYS A 547 -31.46 3.27 -3.58
C CYS A 547 -32.87 3.34 -2.97
N THR A 548 -33.77 4.10 -3.61
CA THR A 548 -35.16 4.25 -3.21
C THR A 548 -35.96 3.03 -3.66
N SER A 549 -36.69 2.39 -2.75
CA SER A 549 -37.56 1.27 -3.11
C SER A 549 -38.79 1.75 -3.90
N CYS A 550 -39.21 0.97 -4.90
CA CYS A 550 -40.50 1.12 -5.57
C CYS A 550 -41.71 0.84 -4.65
N GLY A 551 -41.48 0.37 -3.42
CA GLY A 551 -42.53 -0.04 -2.49
C GLY A 551 -42.99 -1.49 -2.69
N ALA A 552 -43.75 -2.00 -1.72
CA ALA A 552 -44.25 -3.37 -1.77
C ALA A 552 -45.18 -3.57 -2.98
N ARG A 553 -45.09 -4.74 -3.63
CA ARG A 553 -45.87 -5.16 -4.82
C ARG A 553 -45.43 -4.52 -6.15
N TYR A 554 -44.35 -3.72 -6.16
CA TYR A 554 -43.72 -3.18 -7.38
C TYR A 554 -42.35 -3.85 -7.64
N ASN A 555 -41.85 -3.74 -8.87
CA ASN A 555 -40.52 -4.17 -9.29
C ASN A 555 -40.01 -3.28 -10.45
N THR A 556 -38.70 -3.18 -10.63
CA THR A 556 -38.06 -2.32 -11.66
C THR A 556 -38.04 -2.99 -13.03
N THR A 557 -38.41 -2.27 -14.10
CA THR A 557 -38.49 -2.82 -15.46
C THR A 557 -38.11 -1.85 -16.57
N ASP A 558 -37.60 -2.38 -17.69
CA ASP A 558 -37.46 -1.70 -18.99
C ASP A 558 -38.77 -1.71 -19.82
N GLY A 559 -39.87 -2.23 -19.27
CA GLY A 559 -41.15 -2.45 -19.98
C GLY A 559 -41.27 -3.84 -20.63
N GLN A 560 -40.27 -4.70 -20.48
CA GLN A 560 -40.26 -6.10 -20.96
C GLN A 560 -39.79 -7.10 -19.88
N ARG A 561 -38.81 -6.73 -19.06
CA ARG A 561 -38.03 -7.59 -18.16
C ARG A 561 -37.74 -6.87 -16.86
N ALA A 562 -37.40 -7.61 -15.81
CA ALA A 562 -36.88 -7.02 -14.58
C ALA A 562 -35.46 -6.45 -14.83
N ILE A 563 -35.15 -5.26 -14.32
CA ILE A 563 -33.82 -4.62 -14.46
C ILE A 563 -33.21 -4.25 -13.10
N ARG A 564 -31.88 -4.36 -13.00
CA ARG A 564 -31.05 -3.73 -11.96
C ARG A 564 -30.61 -2.35 -12.46
N GLY A 565 -30.23 -1.47 -11.54
CA GLY A 565 -29.70 -0.15 -11.87
C GLY A 565 -30.73 0.78 -12.51
N ALA A 566 -31.99 0.71 -12.09
CA ALA A 566 -33.01 1.64 -12.54
C ALA A 566 -32.72 3.08 -12.06
N ASP A 567 -32.84 4.06 -12.94
CA ASP A 567 -32.47 5.45 -12.69
C ASP A 567 -33.67 6.38 -12.41
N GLY A 568 -34.90 5.87 -12.46
CA GLY A 568 -36.09 6.67 -12.19
C GLY A 568 -37.28 5.90 -11.61
N PRO A 569 -38.23 6.58 -10.95
CA PRO A 569 -39.47 5.97 -10.47
C PRO A 569 -40.35 5.47 -11.62
N ASP A 570 -40.13 6.00 -12.83
CA ASP A 570 -40.70 5.58 -14.12
C ASP A 570 -40.55 4.07 -14.36
N HIS A 571 -39.47 3.47 -13.86
CA HIS A 571 -39.20 2.04 -13.96
C HIS A 571 -39.97 1.18 -12.95
N CYS A 572 -40.63 1.77 -11.94
CA CYS A 572 -41.39 1.06 -10.91
C CYS A 572 -42.74 0.57 -11.43
N ALA A 573 -42.75 -0.66 -11.95
CA ALA A 573 -43.94 -1.31 -12.46
C ALA A 573 -44.58 -2.26 -11.44
N PRO A 574 -45.91 -2.51 -11.50
CA PRO A 574 -46.54 -3.57 -10.73
C PRO A 574 -45.86 -4.93 -10.99
N ALA A 575 -45.57 -5.65 -9.91
CA ALA A 575 -44.85 -6.92 -9.95
C ALA A 575 -45.69 -8.04 -10.60
N ALA A 576 -45.01 -9.12 -11.01
CA ALA A 576 -45.66 -10.35 -11.45
C ALA A 576 -46.64 -10.85 -10.37
N GLY A 577 -47.81 -11.31 -10.79
CA GLY A 577 -48.93 -11.65 -9.90
C GLY A 577 -49.75 -10.47 -9.33
N TRP A 578 -49.43 -9.22 -9.65
CA TRP A 578 -50.19 -8.04 -9.18
C TRP A 578 -50.76 -7.21 -10.33
N THR A 579 -51.97 -6.68 -10.17
CA THR A 579 -52.68 -5.87 -11.18
C THR A 579 -53.27 -4.61 -10.56
N PRO A 580 -53.40 -3.50 -11.31
CA PRO A 580 -54.15 -2.33 -10.85
C PRO A 580 -55.56 -2.72 -10.40
N ASP A 581 -56.01 -2.12 -9.29
CA ASP A 581 -57.35 -2.38 -8.76
C ASP A 581 -58.46 -1.60 -9.48
N GLY A 582 -58.14 -0.40 -9.97
CA GLY A 582 -59.03 0.58 -10.60
C GLY A 582 -59.12 1.91 -9.84
N ALA A 583 -58.65 1.94 -8.58
CA ALA A 583 -58.61 3.10 -7.69
C ALA A 583 -57.18 3.65 -7.46
N GLY A 584 -56.17 3.02 -8.05
CA GLY A 584 -54.76 3.41 -7.96
C GLY A 584 -53.91 2.48 -7.07
N GLY A 585 -54.53 1.50 -6.41
CA GLY A 585 -53.83 0.46 -5.67
C GLY A 585 -53.52 -0.78 -6.52
N LEU A 586 -52.79 -1.73 -5.92
CA LEU A 586 -52.49 -3.03 -6.51
C LEU A 586 -53.21 -4.15 -5.76
N LYS A 587 -54.11 -4.84 -6.47
CA LYS A 587 -54.72 -6.10 -6.03
C LYS A 587 -53.94 -7.29 -6.59
N PRO A 588 -53.83 -8.40 -5.86
CA PRO A 588 -53.18 -9.59 -6.36
C PRO A 588 -54.06 -10.27 -7.41
N CYS A 589 -53.47 -11.07 -8.30
CA CYS A 589 -54.26 -11.89 -9.23
C CYS A 589 -55.18 -12.85 -8.44
N PRO A 590 -56.49 -12.89 -8.75
CA PRO A 590 -57.44 -13.75 -8.06
C PRO A 590 -57.19 -15.22 -8.40
N ARG A 591 -57.63 -16.13 -7.52
CA ARG A 591 -57.50 -17.57 -7.74
C ARG A 591 -58.01 -17.99 -9.13
N GLY A 592 -57.17 -18.70 -9.88
CA GLY A 592 -57.47 -19.11 -11.26
C GLY A 592 -57.09 -18.08 -12.33
N ALA A 593 -56.34 -17.03 -11.97
CA ALA A 593 -55.66 -16.14 -12.89
C ALA A 593 -54.20 -15.90 -12.44
N TYR A 594 -53.31 -15.61 -13.38
CA TYR A 594 -51.87 -15.41 -13.18
C TYR A 594 -51.35 -14.22 -14.00
N LYS A 595 -50.12 -13.76 -13.72
CA LYS A 595 -49.47 -12.71 -14.52
C LYS A 595 -47.94 -12.77 -14.44
N GLU A 596 -47.31 -13.04 -15.58
CA GLU A 596 -45.85 -13.12 -15.74
C GLU A 596 -45.19 -11.76 -16.06
N ALA A 597 -45.84 -10.94 -16.89
CA ALA A 597 -45.32 -9.64 -17.29
C ALA A 597 -45.38 -8.62 -16.15
N LEU A 598 -44.32 -7.83 -15.98
CA LEU A 598 -44.35 -6.59 -15.19
C LEU A 598 -45.19 -5.53 -15.92
N GLY A 599 -45.72 -4.55 -15.19
CA GLY A 599 -46.46 -3.41 -15.77
C GLY A 599 -47.94 -3.37 -15.39
N PRO A 600 -48.76 -2.49 -15.99
CA PRO A 600 -50.16 -2.31 -15.63
C PRO A 600 -51.13 -3.37 -16.19
N ALA A 601 -50.64 -4.37 -16.92
CA ALA A 601 -51.47 -5.38 -17.60
C ALA A 601 -52.39 -6.17 -16.63
N PRO A 602 -53.60 -6.56 -17.06
CA PRO A 602 -54.49 -7.42 -16.28
C PRO A 602 -53.94 -8.85 -16.14
N CYS A 603 -54.48 -9.60 -15.18
CA CYS A 603 -54.14 -11.02 -15.00
C CYS A 603 -54.78 -11.89 -16.10
N SER A 604 -54.00 -12.81 -16.66
CA SER A 604 -54.45 -13.83 -17.61
C SER A 604 -55.19 -14.94 -16.86
N ALA A 605 -56.29 -15.45 -17.40
CA ALA A 605 -56.95 -16.63 -16.85
C ALA A 605 -56.07 -17.89 -16.99
N CYS A 606 -56.11 -18.77 -15.99
CA CYS A 606 -55.52 -20.10 -16.10
C CYS A 606 -56.22 -20.93 -17.20
N PRO A 607 -55.48 -21.82 -17.91
CA PRO A 607 -56.02 -22.69 -18.95
C PRO A 607 -57.30 -23.45 -18.55
N SER A 608 -58.07 -23.88 -19.55
CA SER A 608 -59.33 -24.60 -19.35
C SER A 608 -59.18 -25.80 -18.39
N GLY A 609 -60.02 -25.83 -17.37
CA GLY A 609 -60.00 -26.85 -16.31
C GLY A 609 -58.99 -26.62 -15.19
N THR A 610 -58.01 -25.71 -15.31
CA THR A 610 -56.99 -25.45 -14.29
C THR A 610 -57.25 -24.18 -13.47
N THR A 611 -56.66 -24.12 -12.28
CA THR A 611 -56.72 -23.03 -11.30
C THR A 611 -55.44 -22.96 -10.48
N THR A 612 -55.29 -21.94 -9.65
CA THR A 612 -54.14 -21.77 -8.75
C THR A 612 -54.44 -22.37 -7.37
N THR A 613 -53.50 -23.11 -6.78
CA THR A 613 -53.60 -23.54 -5.36
C THR A 613 -53.59 -22.35 -4.41
N GLY A 614 -52.60 -21.47 -4.60
CA GLY A 614 -52.41 -20.23 -3.84
C GLY A 614 -53.69 -19.39 -3.78
N VAL A 615 -53.89 -18.73 -2.63
CA VAL A 615 -55.08 -17.90 -2.39
C VAL A 615 -55.11 -16.62 -3.23
N SER A 616 -53.94 -16.10 -3.64
CA SER A 616 -53.81 -15.00 -4.59
C SER A 616 -52.37 -14.88 -5.15
N ALA A 617 -52.16 -13.92 -6.06
CA ALA A 617 -50.86 -13.41 -6.52
C ALA A 617 -50.01 -14.38 -7.37
N ALA A 618 -50.64 -15.21 -8.21
CA ALA A 618 -49.90 -16.12 -9.09
C ALA A 618 -49.08 -15.36 -10.15
N ALA A 619 -47.75 -15.50 -10.07
CA ALA A 619 -46.76 -14.82 -10.89
C ALA A 619 -46.37 -15.59 -12.16
N SER A 620 -46.83 -16.84 -12.36
CA SER A 620 -46.52 -17.62 -13.55
C SER A 620 -47.61 -18.60 -13.98
N LEU A 621 -47.62 -18.97 -15.25
CA LEU A 621 -48.51 -19.98 -15.82
C LEU A 621 -48.32 -21.34 -15.12
N SER A 622 -47.08 -21.65 -14.70
CA SER A 622 -46.76 -22.84 -13.91
C SER A 622 -47.41 -22.88 -12.52
N GLN A 623 -47.99 -21.77 -12.03
CA GLN A 623 -48.78 -21.72 -10.79
C GLN A 623 -50.29 -21.91 -11.03
N CYS A 624 -50.72 -22.20 -12.26
CA CYS A 624 -52.03 -22.81 -12.55
C CYS A 624 -51.98 -24.33 -12.27
N ASP A 625 -51.61 -24.67 -11.04
CA ASP A 625 -51.10 -25.97 -10.59
C ASP A 625 -52.16 -26.90 -9.98
N ALA A 626 -53.44 -26.53 -10.01
CA ALA A 626 -54.56 -27.35 -9.56
C ALA A 626 -55.66 -27.48 -10.61
N CYS A 627 -56.49 -28.52 -10.52
CA CYS A 627 -57.75 -28.57 -11.28
C CYS A 627 -58.83 -27.73 -10.60
N ARG A 628 -59.74 -27.14 -11.37
CA ARG A 628 -60.97 -26.51 -10.86
C ARG A 628 -61.88 -27.56 -10.21
N PRO A 629 -62.76 -27.21 -9.26
CA PRO A 629 -63.82 -28.11 -8.82
C PRO A 629 -64.63 -28.61 -10.02
N GLY A 630 -64.95 -29.90 -10.05
CA GLY A 630 -65.54 -30.59 -11.20
C GLY A 630 -64.56 -31.07 -12.27
N PHE A 631 -63.29 -30.67 -12.20
CA PHE A 631 -62.24 -31.12 -13.12
C PHE A 631 -61.19 -31.95 -12.39
N GLY A 632 -60.59 -32.91 -13.10
CA GLY A 632 -59.55 -33.78 -12.56
C GLY A 632 -58.58 -34.29 -13.63
N LEU A 633 -57.47 -34.86 -13.19
CA LEU A 633 -56.46 -35.46 -14.05
C LEU A 633 -57.06 -36.62 -14.87
N PRO A 634 -56.88 -36.66 -16.20
CA PRO A 634 -57.25 -37.82 -17.02
C PRO A 634 -56.48 -39.07 -16.58
N PRO A 635 -57.06 -40.28 -16.71
CA PRO A 635 -56.37 -41.54 -16.38
C PRO A 635 -54.99 -41.63 -17.04
N GLY A 636 -53.96 -41.92 -16.24
CA GLY A 636 -52.55 -41.96 -16.68
C GLY A 636 -51.81 -40.62 -16.63
N THR A 637 -52.47 -39.50 -16.34
CA THR A 637 -51.83 -38.18 -16.17
C THR A 637 -51.32 -38.02 -14.75
N ALA A 638 -50.00 -37.90 -14.57
CA ALA A 638 -49.37 -37.88 -13.24
C ALA A 638 -49.23 -36.47 -12.61
N ARG A 639 -49.38 -35.39 -13.39
CA ARG A 639 -49.31 -33.99 -12.94
C ARG A 639 -49.93 -33.07 -13.98
N ILE A 640 -50.34 -31.86 -13.56
CA ILE A 640 -50.68 -30.78 -14.49
C ILE A 640 -49.42 -30.31 -15.23
N ASP A 641 -49.47 -30.32 -16.56
CA ASP A 641 -48.59 -29.52 -17.42
C ASP A 641 -49.34 -28.24 -17.80
N ALA A 642 -48.86 -27.09 -17.37
CA ALA A 642 -49.53 -25.81 -17.61
C ALA A 642 -49.52 -25.36 -19.09
N LYS A 643 -48.79 -26.06 -19.98
CA LYS A 643 -48.81 -25.85 -21.44
C LYS A 643 -49.87 -26.70 -22.16
N ALA A 644 -50.56 -27.60 -21.47
CA ALA A 644 -51.58 -28.48 -22.02
C ALA A 644 -52.86 -28.45 -21.16
N PRO A 645 -54.05 -28.79 -21.70
CA PRO A 645 -55.28 -28.92 -20.91
C PRO A 645 -55.25 -30.21 -20.07
N ALA A 646 -54.47 -30.20 -18.98
CA ALA A 646 -54.18 -31.39 -18.16
C ALA A 646 -55.29 -31.78 -17.16
N CYS A 647 -56.39 -31.01 -17.09
CA CYS A 647 -57.57 -31.31 -16.27
C CYS A 647 -58.80 -31.46 -17.14
N ALA A 648 -59.37 -32.67 -17.19
CA ALA A 648 -60.62 -32.96 -17.90
C ALA A 648 -61.84 -32.78 -16.98
N LEU A 649 -63.01 -32.54 -17.57
CA LEU A 649 -64.28 -32.51 -16.86
C LEU A 649 -64.58 -33.93 -16.33
N CYS A 650 -64.93 -34.06 -15.04
CA CYS A 650 -65.19 -35.37 -14.46
C CYS A 650 -66.41 -36.04 -15.11
N ALA A 651 -66.28 -37.32 -15.43
CA ALA A 651 -67.32 -38.14 -16.05
C ALA A 651 -68.47 -38.44 -15.07
N SER A 652 -69.65 -38.81 -15.59
CA SER A 652 -70.77 -39.23 -14.75
C SER A 652 -70.40 -40.45 -13.90
N GLY A 653 -70.77 -40.42 -12.61
CA GLY A 653 -70.32 -41.38 -11.61
C GLY A 653 -68.99 -41.01 -10.93
N SER A 654 -68.44 -39.83 -11.24
CA SER A 654 -67.26 -39.28 -10.57
C SER A 654 -67.42 -37.79 -10.22
N PHE A 655 -66.58 -37.29 -9.32
CA PHE A 655 -66.54 -35.90 -8.86
C PHE A 655 -65.10 -35.44 -8.59
N SER A 656 -64.88 -34.13 -8.44
CA SER A 656 -63.60 -33.57 -7.98
C SER A 656 -63.82 -32.30 -7.18
N LEU A 657 -63.24 -32.23 -5.98
CA LEU A 657 -63.21 -31.01 -5.16
C LEU A 657 -62.32 -29.91 -5.76
N GLY A 658 -61.40 -30.26 -6.67
CA GLY A 658 -60.40 -29.35 -7.22
C GLY A 658 -59.42 -28.79 -6.16
N GLY A 659 -58.66 -27.77 -6.54
CA GLY A 659 -57.82 -26.98 -5.62
C GLY A 659 -56.56 -27.67 -5.06
N VAL A 660 -56.31 -28.94 -5.40
CA VAL A 660 -55.13 -29.71 -4.95
C VAL A 660 -53.92 -29.50 -5.87
N ALA A 661 -52.75 -29.25 -5.29
CA ALA A 661 -51.48 -29.07 -5.98
C ALA A 661 -51.09 -30.29 -6.83
N GLY A 662 -50.65 -30.06 -8.07
CA GLY A 662 -50.39 -31.09 -9.06
C GLY A 662 -51.65 -31.63 -9.77
N GLY A 663 -52.84 -31.29 -9.27
CA GLY A 663 -54.12 -31.88 -9.67
C GLY A 663 -54.44 -33.18 -8.93
N ALA A 664 -55.73 -33.55 -8.95
CA ALA A 664 -56.21 -34.84 -8.46
C ALA A 664 -57.02 -35.52 -9.57
N ALA A 665 -57.01 -36.85 -9.64
CA ALA A 665 -57.93 -37.59 -10.50
C ALA A 665 -59.38 -37.45 -9.99
N CYS A 666 -60.36 -37.56 -10.89
CA CYS A 666 -61.77 -37.57 -10.50
C CYS A 666 -62.06 -38.79 -9.60
N ALA A 667 -62.52 -38.54 -8.38
CA ALA A 667 -62.87 -39.58 -7.43
C ALA A 667 -64.20 -40.25 -7.87
N PRO A 668 -64.32 -41.60 -7.80
CA PRO A 668 -65.60 -42.26 -8.01
C PRO A 668 -66.59 -41.82 -6.94
N CYS A 669 -67.86 -41.68 -7.31
CA CYS A 669 -68.91 -41.27 -6.39
C CYS A 669 -69.03 -42.25 -5.21
N PRO A 670 -69.05 -41.77 -3.96
CA PRO A 670 -69.10 -42.65 -2.78
C PRO A 670 -70.46 -43.34 -2.73
N LYS A 671 -70.46 -44.65 -2.47
CA LYS A 671 -71.69 -45.45 -2.34
C LYS A 671 -72.10 -45.59 -0.87
N PRO A 672 -73.03 -44.77 -0.36
CA PRO A 672 -73.57 -44.96 1.00
C PRO A 672 -74.28 -46.31 1.15
N GLY A 673 -74.26 -46.85 2.37
CA GLY A 673 -75.03 -48.04 2.73
C GLY A 673 -76.54 -47.80 2.57
N GLY A 674 -77.28 -48.85 2.23
CA GLY A 674 -78.72 -48.79 1.94
C GLY A 674 -79.09 -48.55 0.47
N TYR A 675 -78.12 -48.19 -0.40
CA TYR A 675 -78.36 -47.94 -1.82
C TYR A 675 -77.81 -49.05 -2.72
N SER A 676 -78.65 -49.46 -3.68
CA SER A 676 -78.41 -50.48 -4.69
C SER A 676 -78.19 -49.85 -6.07
N GLY A 677 -77.54 -50.57 -7.01
CA GLY A 677 -77.08 -50.00 -8.28
C GLY A 677 -75.75 -49.24 -8.17
N ASN A 678 -75.43 -48.43 -9.18
CA ASN A 678 -74.26 -47.56 -9.23
C ASN A 678 -74.53 -46.22 -8.53
N MET A 679 -73.47 -45.44 -8.32
CA MET A 679 -73.59 -44.01 -8.03
C MET A 679 -73.28 -43.24 -9.32
N VAL A 680 -74.13 -42.26 -9.62
CA VAL A 680 -74.05 -41.41 -10.81
C VAL A 680 -73.86 -39.95 -10.40
N SER A 681 -73.44 -39.12 -11.35
CA SER A 681 -73.28 -37.68 -11.12
C SER A 681 -73.53 -36.92 -12.41
N ARG A 682 -73.73 -35.60 -12.29
CA ARG A 682 -73.52 -34.71 -13.45
C ARG A 682 -72.06 -34.76 -13.85
N ARG A 683 -71.78 -34.59 -15.15
CA ARG A 683 -70.43 -34.23 -15.57
C ARG A 683 -69.99 -32.99 -14.80
N GLY A 684 -68.75 -32.96 -14.32
CA GLY A 684 -68.27 -31.79 -13.58
C GLY A 684 -68.77 -31.65 -12.14
N ALA A 685 -69.29 -32.72 -11.52
CA ALA A 685 -69.65 -32.67 -10.10
C ALA A 685 -68.47 -32.22 -9.22
N SER A 686 -68.67 -31.13 -8.49
CA SER A 686 -67.63 -30.44 -7.71
C SER A 686 -67.42 -30.98 -6.29
N GLY A 687 -68.14 -32.03 -5.91
CA GLY A 687 -68.15 -32.58 -4.56
C GLY A 687 -69.01 -33.85 -4.48
N PRO A 688 -68.88 -34.66 -3.42
CA PRO A 688 -69.64 -35.91 -3.26
C PRO A 688 -71.15 -35.67 -3.12
N GLU A 689 -71.59 -34.47 -2.74
CA GLU A 689 -73.00 -34.05 -2.75
C GLU A 689 -73.59 -33.90 -4.16
N GLY A 690 -72.75 -33.86 -5.20
CA GLY A 690 -73.15 -33.95 -6.61
C GLY A 690 -73.34 -35.38 -7.11
N CYS A 691 -73.10 -36.38 -6.25
CA CYS A 691 -73.34 -37.79 -6.52
C CYS A 691 -74.72 -38.22 -6.02
N LEU A 692 -75.45 -38.91 -6.88
CA LEU A 692 -76.79 -39.43 -6.63
C LEU A 692 -76.76 -40.95 -6.86
N PRO A 693 -77.55 -41.75 -6.13
CA PRO A 693 -77.69 -43.15 -6.45
C PRO A 693 -78.49 -43.31 -7.75
N GLU A 694 -78.11 -44.30 -8.57
CA GLU A 694 -78.81 -44.65 -9.82
C GLU A 694 -80.29 -45.00 -9.57
N PHE A 695 -80.59 -45.54 -8.38
CA PHE A 695 -81.93 -45.81 -7.87
C PHE A 695 -82.01 -45.38 -6.40
N SER A 696 -83.07 -44.67 -6.02
CA SER A 696 -83.17 -43.93 -4.76
C SER A 696 -83.47 -44.74 -3.49
N GLY A 697 -83.46 -46.08 -3.54
CA GLY A 697 -83.59 -46.92 -2.35
C GLY A 697 -83.50 -48.42 -2.62
N ASN A 698 -83.31 -49.18 -1.55
CA ASN A 698 -83.32 -50.65 -1.51
C ASN A 698 -84.72 -51.27 -1.78
N GLY A 699 -85.81 -50.52 -1.58
CA GLY A 699 -87.18 -51.01 -1.65
C GLY A 699 -87.76 -51.57 -0.34
N ALA A 700 -86.98 -51.57 0.75
CA ALA A 700 -87.39 -52.04 2.07
C ALA A 700 -87.83 -50.89 3.00
N ASP A 701 -87.28 -49.70 2.82
CA ASP A 701 -87.56 -48.53 3.66
C ASP A 701 -88.55 -47.56 2.97
N ASP A 702 -89.58 -47.12 3.71
CA ASP A 702 -90.58 -46.12 3.29
C ASP A 702 -89.98 -44.70 3.19
N SER A 703 -89.00 -44.53 2.30
CA SER A 703 -88.39 -43.24 1.98
C SER A 703 -89.36 -42.37 1.18
N ALA A 704 -90.24 -41.67 1.91
CA ALA A 704 -91.26 -40.75 1.41
C ALA A 704 -90.69 -39.45 0.79
N LEU A 705 -89.68 -39.58 -0.08
CA LEU A 705 -89.23 -38.53 -0.98
C LEU A 705 -90.33 -38.29 -2.03
N PRO A 706 -90.87 -37.06 -2.15
CA PRO A 706 -91.94 -36.78 -3.09
C PRO A 706 -91.39 -36.69 -4.52
N TYR A 707 -91.55 -37.76 -5.29
CA TYR A 707 -91.24 -37.78 -6.73
C TYR A 707 -92.41 -37.25 -7.56
N ASP A 708 -92.11 -36.52 -8.64
CA ASP A 708 -93.12 -36.14 -9.63
C ASP A 708 -93.56 -37.38 -10.43
N ARG A 709 -94.69 -37.96 -10.04
CA ARG A 709 -95.29 -39.13 -10.70
C ARG A 709 -95.77 -38.78 -12.11
N ILE A 710 -94.90 -38.98 -13.10
CA ILE A 710 -95.29 -39.01 -14.52
C ILE A 710 -96.21 -40.22 -14.72
N VAL A 711 -97.52 -39.98 -14.80
CA VAL A 711 -98.54 -41.03 -14.97
C VAL A 711 -98.51 -41.54 -16.40
N MET A 712 -97.84 -42.66 -16.63
CA MET A 712 -97.82 -43.37 -17.91
C MET A 712 -98.92 -44.44 -17.97
N ALA A 713 -99.41 -44.74 -19.16
CA ALA A 713 -100.35 -45.85 -19.38
C ALA A 713 -99.64 -47.21 -19.24
N ASP A 714 -100.33 -48.20 -18.66
CA ASP A 714 -99.78 -49.55 -18.37
C ASP A 714 -99.14 -50.26 -19.59
N ALA A 715 -99.59 -49.94 -20.81
CA ALA A 715 -99.03 -50.46 -22.06
C ALA A 715 -97.59 -50.00 -22.36
N ALA A 716 -97.07 -49.01 -21.62
CA ALA A 716 -95.70 -48.51 -21.77
C ALA A 716 -94.64 -49.34 -21.02
N LEU A 717 -95.04 -50.34 -20.22
CA LEU A 717 -94.15 -51.05 -19.29
C LEU A 717 -94.03 -52.55 -19.62
N THR A 718 -92.80 -53.01 -19.87
CA THR A 718 -92.47 -54.43 -20.09
C THR A 718 -92.59 -55.18 -18.75
N ARG A 719 -93.41 -56.23 -18.63
CA ARG A 719 -93.36 -57.09 -17.44
C ARG A 719 -92.04 -57.87 -17.42
N ALA A 720 -91.42 -57.96 -16.24
CA ALA A 720 -90.29 -58.83 -15.93
C ALA A 720 -90.75 -59.80 -14.81
N PRO A 721 -91.61 -60.79 -15.12
CA PRO A 721 -92.18 -61.71 -14.12
C PRO A 721 -91.12 -62.50 -13.33
N GLU A 722 -89.91 -62.64 -13.88
CA GLU A 722 -88.73 -63.20 -13.22
C GLU A 722 -88.28 -62.41 -11.97
N ALA A 723 -88.65 -61.13 -11.86
CA ALA A 723 -88.26 -60.25 -10.76
C ALA A 723 -89.38 -60.13 -9.70
N GLY A 724 -89.37 -61.06 -8.76
CA GLY A 724 -90.36 -61.16 -7.67
C GLY A 724 -90.18 -60.20 -6.49
N THR A 725 -89.07 -59.45 -6.40
CA THR A 725 -88.79 -58.47 -5.35
C THR A 725 -88.35 -57.12 -5.95
N VAL A 726 -88.26 -56.06 -5.14
CA VAL A 726 -87.80 -54.74 -5.60
C VAL A 726 -86.34 -54.78 -6.06
N GLU A 727 -85.48 -55.48 -5.32
CA GLU A 727 -84.06 -55.66 -5.62
C GLU A 727 -83.86 -56.50 -6.89
N ALA A 728 -84.66 -57.56 -7.07
CA ALA A 728 -84.67 -58.34 -8.30
C ALA A 728 -85.16 -57.50 -9.49
N CYS A 729 -86.15 -56.61 -9.28
CA CYS A 729 -86.68 -55.70 -10.29
C CYS A 729 -85.66 -54.65 -10.72
N GLN A 730 -84.97 -54.08 -9.75
CA GLN A 730 -83.86 -53.17 -9.96
C GLN A 730 -82.67 -53.85 -10.66
N ALA A 731 -82.32 -55.08 -10.29
CA ALA A 731 -81.27 -55.85 -10.96
C ALA A 731 -81.65 -56.17 -12.42
N ALA A 732 -82.91 -56.56 -12.67
CA ALA A 732 -83.43 -56.77 -14.02
C ALA A 732 -83.48 -55.46 -14.83
N CYS A 733 -83.71 -54.31 -14.19
CA CYS A 733 -83.59 -52.99 -14.80
C CYS A 733 -82.14 -52.68 -15.19
N ALA A 734 -81.21 -52.69 -14.22
CA ALA A 734 -79.79 -52.36 -14.45
C ALA A 734 -79.09 -53.33 -15.42
N ALA A 735 -79.52 -54.60 -15.49
CA ALA A 735 -79.01 -55.57 -16.45
C ALA A 735 -79.53 -55.37 -17.89
N ARG A 736 -80.64 -54.65 -18.08
CA ARG A 736 -81.15 -54.27 -19.40
C ARG A 736 -80.55 -52.91 -19.79
N PRO A 737 -79.69 -52.81 -20.83
CA PRO A 737 -79.04 -51.54 -21.21
C PRO A 737 -80.00 -50.47 -21.75
N GLY A 738 -81.31 -50.75 -21.78
CA GLY A 738 -82.36 -49.80 -22.06
C GLY A 738 -83.25 -49.42 -20.87
N CYS A 739 -83.13 -49.98 -19.66
CA CYS A 739 -84.10 -49.66 -18.61
C CYS A 739 -83.98 -48.20 -18.14
N GLN A 740 -85.05 -47.41 -18.32
CA GLN A 740 -85.18 -46.01 -17.92
C GLN A 740 -85.62 -45.86 -16.46
N TYR A 741 -86.52 -46.74 -16.00
CA TYR A 741 -86.98 -46.86 -14.63
C TYR A 741 -87.76 -48.17 -14.46
N PHE A 742 -88.08 -48.55 -13.23
CA PHE A 742 -88.96 -49.69 -12.95
C PHE A 742 -90.13 -49.31 -12.04
N GLU A 743 -91.19 -50.10 -12.11
CA GLU A 743 -92.34 -50.03 -11.22
C GLU A 743 -92.56 -51.42 -10.60
N PHE A 744 -92.68 -51.47 -9.28
CA PHE A 744 -92.95 -52.71 -8.54
C PHE A 744 -94.27 -52.56 -7.78
N ARG A 745 -95.32 -53.30 -8.20
CA ARG A 745 -96.66 -53.22 -7.59
C ARG A 745 -96.88 -54.41 -6.65
N SER A 746 -96.77 -54.18 -5.35
CA SER A 746 -96.94 -55.22 -4.32
C SER A 746 -98.40 -55.67 -4.12
N ALA A 747 -99.38 -54.78 -4.28
CA ALA A 747 -100.77 -55.04 -3.92
C ALA A 747 -101.53 -55.95 -4.90
N ASP A 748 -101.25 -55.87 -6.21
CA ASP A 748 -102.09 -56.45 -7.27
C ASP A 748 -101.64 -57.84 -7.73
N GLY A 749 -100.57 -58.39 -7.13
CA GLY A 749 -99.91 -59.62 -7.62
C GLY A 749 -99.20 -59.46 -8.99
N SER A 750 -99.20 -58.26 -9.59
CA SER A 750 -98.41 -57.99 -10.80
C SER A 750 -97.01 -57.52 -10.41
N GLY A 751 -96.05 -58.44 -10.42
CA GLY A 751 -94.64 -58.17 -10.12
C GLY A 751 -93.96 -57.20 -11.10
N CYS A 752 -92.63 -57.14 -11.02
CA CYS A 752 -91.80 -56.13 -11.66
C CYS A 752 -92.21 -55.73 -13.09
N ARG A 753 -92.22 -54.41 -13.34
CA ARG A 753 -92.42 -53.83 -14.66
C ARG A 753 -91.27 -52.87 -14.97
N LEU A 754 -90.59 -53.10 -16.09
CA LEU A 754 -89.46 -52.32 -16.55
C LEU A 754 -89.89 -51.39 -17.67
N ARG A 755 -89.54 -50.10 -17.59
CA ARG A 755 -89.59 -49.20 -18.73
C ARG A 755 -88.28 -49.31 -19.49
N ASP A 756 -88.19 -50.25 -20.42
CA ASP A 756 -87.11 -50.27 -21.41
C ASP A 756 -87.17 -49.01 -22.31
N PHE A 757 -86.05 -48.63 -22.94
CA PHE A 757 -85.81 -47.43 -23.78
C PHE A 757 -86.53 -47.55 -25.15
N GLY A 758 -87.81 -47.88 -25.07
CA GLY A 758 -88.47 -48.70 -26.06
C GLY A 758 -88.00 -50.16 -26.01
N ALA A 759 -88.88 -51.06 -25.59
CA ALA A 759 -89.28 -52.06 -26.59
C ALA A 759 -89.74 -51.26 -27.82
N PRO A 760 -89.26 -51.56 -29.05
CA PRO A 760 -89.45 -50.68 -30.19
C PRO A 760 -90.93 -50.32 -30.31
N LEU A 761 -91.21 -49.02 -30.32
CA LEU A 761 -92.58 -48.52 -30.41
C LEU A 761 -93.23 -49.15 -31.65
N ALA A 762 -94.54 -49.40 -31.61
CA ALA A 762 -95.27 -50.09 -32.68
C ALA A 762 -95.54 -49.14 -33.87
N GLY A 763 -94.44 -48.66 -34.45
CA GLY A 763 -94.31 -47.50 -35.32
C GLY A 763 -92.89 -46.93 -35.16
N PRO A 764 -92.30 -46.31 -36.19
CA PRO A 764 -90.93 -45.80 -36.09
C PRO A 764 -90.76 -44.85 -34.90
N VAL A 765 -89.54 -44.80 -34.35
CA VAL A 765 -89.15 -43.90 -33.26
C VAL A 765 -89.82 -42.53 -33.47
N PRO A 766 -90.58 -41.98 -32.49
CA PRO A 766 -91.22 -40.68 -32.63
C PRO A 766 -90.10 -39.71 -32.97
N ASN A 767 -90.13 -39.23 -34.21
CA ASN A 767 -88.96 -38.61 -34.78
C ASN A 767 -88.64 -37.38 -33.92
N VAL A 768 -87.49 -37.37 -33.26
CA VAL A 768 -87.12 -36.23 -32.39
C VAL A 768 -86.77 -34.98 -33.20
N ASP A 769 -86.75 -35.12 -34.53
CA ASP A 769 -86.74 -34.06 -35.54
C ASP A 769 -88.12 -33.90 -36.24
N ASP A 770 -89.22 -34.43 -35.65
CA ASP A 770 -90.62 -34.15 -36.04
C ASP A 770 -91.00 -32.74 -35.55
N PRO A 771 -91.20 -31.76 -36.45
CA PRO A 771 -91.48 -30.38 -36.05
C PRO A 771 -92.89 -30.18 -35.46
N SER A 772 -93.76 -31.19 -35.51
CA SER A 772 -95.12 -31.13 -34.95
C SER A 772 -95.20 -31.52 -33.47
N ARG A 773 -94.17 -32.17 -32.93
CA ARG A 773 -94.11 -32.67 -31.54
C ARG A 773 -93.03 -31.94 -30.75
N SER A 774 -93.21 -31.86 -29.43
CA SER A 774 -92.19 -31.30 -28.53
C SER A 774 -91.57 -32.40 -27.67
N TYR A 775 -90.29 -32.25 -27.35
CA TYR A 775 -89.51 -33.29 -26.68
C TYR A 775 -88.62 -32.72 -25.58
N ALA A 776 -88.47 -33.45 -24.48
CA ALA A 776 -87.49 -33.18 -23.43
C ALA A 776 -86.44 -34.31 -23.42
N LEU A 777 -85.16 -33.96 -23.53
CA LEU A 777 -84.02 -34.88 -23.53
C LEU A 777 -83.13 -34.55 -22.33
N PHE A 778 -83.19 -35.38 -21.29
CA PHE A 778 -82.35 -35.25 -20.09
C PHE A 778 -81.09 -36.12 -20.26
N GLU A 779 -79.89 -35.62 -19.96
CA GLU A 779 -78.67 -36.44 -20.03
C GLU A 779 -78.64 -37.43 -18.85
N VAL A 780 -78.65 -38.74 -19.14
CA VAL A 780 -78.68 -39.83 -18.14
C VAL A 780 -77.36 -40.60 -18.04
N SER A 781 -76.54 -40.56 -19.09
CA SER A 781 -75.12 -40.92 -19.03
C SER A 781 -74.37 -40.20 -20.16
N ASP A 782 -73.06 -40.42 -20.30
CA ASP A 782 -72.25 -39.77 -21.33
C ASP A 782 -72.87 -39.86 -22.74
N GLN A 783 -73.35 -38.71 -23.26
CA GLN A 783 -74.03 -38.54 -24.55
C GLN A 783 -75.31 -39.39 -24.74
N ARG A 784 -75.84 -39.98 -23.66
CA ARG A 784 -77.11 -40.72 -23.67
C ARG A 784 -78.19 -39.89 -23.00
N TYR A 785 -79.29 -39.69 -23.73
CA TYR A 785 -80.38 -38.82 -23.31
C TYR A 785 -81.68 -39.61 -23.20
N ALA A 786 -82.35 -39.52 -22.04
CA ALA A 786 -83.73 -39.99 -21.90
C ALA A 786 -84.66 -38.99 -22.58
N ALA A 787 -85.22 -39.40 -23.72
CA ALA A 787 -86.16 -38.63 -24.51
C ALA A 787 -87.61 -38.90 -24.06
N TYR A 788 -88.32 -37.84 -23.72
CA TYR A 788 -89.74 -37.84 -23.38
C TYR A 788 -90.48 -36.98 -24.40
N GLU A 789 -91.57 -37.51 -24.98
CA GLU A 789 -92.54 -36.67 -25.70
C GLU A 789 -93.27 -35.80 -24.66
N ALA A 790 -93.19 -34.48 -24.84
CA ALA A 790 -93.68 -33.49 -23.90
C ALA A 790 -94.78 -32.66 -24.53
N HIS A 791 -95.82 -32.32 -23.78
CA HIS A 791 -96.83 -31.38 -24.28
C HIS A 791 -96.17 -30.03 -24.58
N PRO A 792 -96.55 -29.28 -25.64
CA PRO A 792 -95.82 -28.07 -26.05
C PRO A 792 -95.73 -26.98 -24.96
N THR A 793 -96.72 -26.87 -24.07
CA THR A 793 -96.70 -25.99 -22.89
C THR A 793 -95.60 -26.35 -21.89
N ASP A 794 -95.32 -27.64 -21.78
CA ASP A 794 -94.45 -28.22 -20.76
C ASP A 794 -93.01 -28.17 -21.29
N ALA A 795 -92.82 -28.50 -22.57
CA ALA A 795 -91.58 -28.24 -23.29
C ALA A 795 -91.21 -26.74 -23.28
N ALA A 796 -92.17 -25.82 -23.41
CA ALA A 796 -91.90 -24.39 -23.27
C ALA A 796 -91.42 -24.04 -21.84
N SER A 797 -92.09 -24.53 -20.80
CA SER A 797 -91.87 -24.15 -19.40
C SER A 797 -90.83 -24.97 -18.62
N LEU A 798 -90.33 -26.08 -19.17
CA LEU A 798 -89.34 -26.97 -18.53
C LEU A 798 -87.97 -26.29 -18.36
N GLY A 799 -87.63 -25.90 -17.13
CA GLY A 799 -86.34 -25.29 -16.78
C GLY A 799 -86.14 -23.88 -17.36
N GLN A 800 -85.10 -23.19 -16.89
CA GLN A 800 -84.69 -21.92 -17.48
C GLN A 800 -83.76 -22.18 -18.69
N PRO A 801 -83.98 -21.52 -19.84
CA PRO A 801 -83.13 -21.69 -21.01
C PRO A 801 -81.72 -21.15 -20.77
N LEU A 802 -80.71 -21.87 -21.25
CA LEU A 802 -79.30 -21.45 -21.25
C LEU A 802 -78.89 -20.92 -22.63
N GLY A 803 -79.40 -21.54 -23.70
CA GLY A 803 -79.17 -21.12 -25.08
C GLY A 803 -80.18 -21.73 -26.06
N SER A 804 -80.23 -21.19 -27.28
CA SER A 804 -81.08 -21.66 -28.38
C SER A 804 -80.28 -21.89 -29.67
N TYR A 805 -80.58 -23.00 -30.35
CA TYR A 805 -79.77 -23.58 -31.43
C TYR A 805 -80.67 -24.02 -32.59
N ALA A 806 -80.13 -23.97 -33.81
CA ALA A 806 -80.85 -24.43 -34.99
C ALA A 806 -80.82 -25.96 -35.08
N LYS A 807 -79.69 -26.59 -34.72
CA LYS A 807 -79.50 -28.04 -34.82
C LYS A 807 -79.36 -28.71 -33.45
N ARG A 808 -79.81 -29.97 -33.37
CA ARG A 808 -79.64 -30.84 -32.21
C ARG A 808 -78.18 -30.99 -31.79
N SER A 809 -77.27 -31.16 -32.75
CA SER A 809 -75.82 -31.32 -32.50
C SER A 809 -75.17 -30.07 -31.90
N GLU A 810 -75.63 -28.88 -32.28
CA GLU A 810 -75.17 -27.60 -31.71
C GLU A 810 -75.60 -27.50 -30.23
N ALA A 811 -76.85 -27.86 -29.92
CA ALA A 811 -77.36 -27.90 -28.55
C ALA A 811 -76.67 -28.97 -27.69
N LEU A 812 -76.43 -30.16 -28.22
CA LEU A 812 -75.71 -31.25 -27.54
C LEU A 812 -74.27 -30.84 -27.20
N ASN A 813 -73.55 -30.25 -28.16
CA ASN A 813 -72.17 -29.79 -27.96
C ASN A 813 -72.10 -28.66 -26.92
N ALA A 814 -73.01 -27.69 -26.99
CA ALA A 814 -73.09 -26.62 -26.00
C ALA A 814 -73.45 -27.12 -24.60
N CYS A 815 -74.37 -28.09 -24.48
CA CYS A 815 -74.71 -28.73 -23.21
C CYS A 815 -73.52 -29.49 -22.62
N GLY A 816 -72.76 -30.22 -23.46
CA GLY A 816 -71.56 -30.95 -23.05
C GLY A 816 -70.39 -30.06 -22.56
N THR A 817 -70.40 -28.77 -22.89
CA THR A 817 -69.40 -27.78 -22.44
C THR A 817 -69.86 -26.89 -21.27
N ASP A 818 -71.17 -26.86 -20.96
CA ASP A 818 -71.74 -26.03 -19.89
C ASP A 818 -72.23 -26.91 -18.72
N GLY A 819 -71.49 -26.88 -17.61
CA GLY A 819 -71.83 -27.62 -16.38
C GLY A 819 -73.14 -27.17 -15.69
N ALA A 820 -73.77 -26.08 -16.12
CA ALA A 820 -75.11 -25.70 -15.69
C ALA A 820 -76.23 -26.42 -16.47
N CYS A 821 -75.91 -27.06 -17.61
CA CYS A 821 -76.88 -27.76 -18.44
C CYS A 821 -77.40 -29.04 -17.76
N VAL A 822 -78.73 -29.23 -17.80
CA VAL A 822 -79.43 -30.42 -17.29
C VAL A 822 -80.00 -31.27 -18.44
N GLY A 823 -80.18 -30.67 -19.61
CA GLY A 823 -80.66 -31.34 -20.80
C GLY A 823 -80.92 -30.38 -21.94
N ILE A 824 -81.40 -30.94 -23.05
CA ILE A 824 -81.88 -30.18 -24.21
C ILE A 824 -83.36 -30.46 -24.42
N LYS A 825 -84.09 -29.50 -24.96
CA LYS A 825 -85.51 -29.65 -25.30
C LYS A 825 -85.77 -29.14 -26.71
N PHE A 826 -86.68 -29.82 -27.41
CA PHE A 826 -87.19 -29.42 -28.71
C PHE A 826 -88.60 -28.84 -28.51
N VAL A 827 -88.81 -27.60 -28.95
CA VAL A 827 -90.10 -26.90 -28.88
C VAL A 827 -90.67 -26.78 -30.29
N ALA A 828 -91.76 -27.50 -30.56
CA ALA A 828 -92.51 -27.40 -31.81
C ALA A 828 -92.96 -25.94 -32.07
N GLY A 829 -92.81 -25.47 -33.30
CA GLY A 829 -93.23 -24.11 -33.68
C GLY A 829 -92.49 -22.96 -32.99
N ALA A 830 -91.25 -23.17 -32.51
CA ALA A 830 -90.47 -22.12 -31.83
C ALA A 830 -90.31 -20.86 -32.73
N PRO A 831 -90.70 -19.66 -32.26
CA PRO A 831 -90.81 -18.45 -33.09
C PRO A 831 -89.47 -17.80 -33.43
N ASP A 832 -88.36 -18.30 -32.87
CA ASP A 832 -86.99 -17.85 -33.10
C ASP A 832 -86.26 -18.68 -34.19
N GLY A 833 -86.93 -19.66 -34.80
CA GLY A 833 -86.31 -20.61 -35.74
C GLY A 833 -85.28 -21.54 -35.09
N LYS A 834 -85.24 -21.59 -33.75
CA LYS A 834 -84.25 -22.33 -32.96
C LYS A 834 -84.96 -23.26 -31.97
N PRO A 835 -85.58 -24.35 -32.47
CA PRO A 835 -86.44 -25.20 -31.66
C PRO A 835 -85.66 -25.99 -30.60
N TRP A 836 -84.36 -26.21 -30.80
CA TRP A 836 -83.48 -26.85 -29.81
C TRP A 836 -82.98 -25.83 -28.79
N ARG A 837 -83.23 -26.11 -27.51
CA ARG A 837 -82.83 -25.24 -26.38
C ARG A 837 -82.14 -26.04 -25.29
N THR A 838 -80.98 -25.59 -24.82
CA THR A 838 -80.38 -26.09 -23.58
C THR A 838 -81.10 -25.48 -22.38
N PHE A 839 -81.24 -26.21 -21.27
CA PHE A 839 -81.87 -25.68 -20.06
C PHE A 839 -81.14 -26.09 -18.77
N ARG A 840 -81.20 -25.21 -17.77
CA ARG A 840 -80.88 -25.51 -16.38
C ARG A 840 -82.14 -25.91 -15.62
N GLY A 841 -82.00 -26.90 -14.74
CA GLY A 841 -83.09 -27.35 -13.87
C GLY A 841 -83.58 -26.24 -12.93
N THR A 842 -84.87 -26.24 -12.62
CA THR A 842 -85.48 -25.31 -11.66
C THR A 842 -86.43 -26.04 -10.73
N LEU A 843 -86.19 -25.90 -9.43
CA LEU A 843 -87.03 -26.40 -8.34
C LEU A 843 -88.50 -25.94 -8.48
N ARG A 844 -89.42 -26.89 -8.38
CA ARG A 844 -90.83 -26.68 -8.00
C ARG A 844 -91.13 -27.56 -6.78
N SER A 845 -92.18 -27.25 -6.02
CA SER A 845 -92.55 -28.03 -4.84
C SER A 845 -94.07 -28.11 -4.63
N ARG A 846 -94.53 -29.30 -4.18
CA ARG A 846 -95.93 -29.70 -3.89
C ARG A 846 -96.79 -29.92 -5.16
N SER A 847 -97.80 -30.80 -5.15
CA SER A 847 -98.51 -31.41 -4.01
C SER A 847 -98.98 -32.88 -4.21
N THR A 848 -98.71 -33.70 -3.20
CA THR A 848 -99.51 -34.85 -2.69
C THR A 848 -100.55 -35.55 -3.60
N SER A 849 -100.23 -36.76 -4.06
CA SER A 849 -101.12 -37.94 -3.93
C SER A 849 -100.28 -39.24 -3.96
N SER A 850 -100.70 -40.28 -3.25
CA SER A 850 -99.84 -41.44 -2.93
C SER A 850 -99.95 -42.59 -3.93
N GLN A 851 -98.92 -42.80 -4.75
CA GLN A 851 -98.57 -44.09 -5.37
C GLN A 851 -97.04 -44.21 -5.48
N HIS A 852 -96.49 -45.40 -5.21
CA HIS A 852 -95.04 -45.63 -5.15
C HIS A 852 -94.48 -45.87 -6.57
N VAL A 853 -93.57 -45.00 -7.03
CA VAL A 853 -92.87 -45.14 -8.32
C VAL A 853 -91.40 -44.78 -8.14
N ASN A 854 -90.51 -45.77 -8.20
CA ASN A 854 -89.06 -45.54 -8.19
C ASN A 854 -88.57 -45.14 -9.59
N GLN A 855 -88.71 -43.86 -9.92
CA GLN A 855 -88.02 -43.28 -11.06
C GLN A 855 -86.51 -43.30 -10.83
N ALA A 856 -85.77 -43.89 -11.76
CA ALA A 856 -84.39 -43.48 -11.94
C ALA A 856 -84.35 -42.08 -12.61
N PHE A 857 -83.29 -41.33 -12.29
CA PHE A 857 -82.73 -40.22 -13.06
C PHE A 857 -83.42 -38.85 -13.22
N VAL A 858 -84.73 -38.64 -12.97
CA VAL A 858 -85.33 -37.30 -13.23
C VAL A 858 -85.51 -36.41 -11.99
N GLY A 859 -86.15 -36.90 -10.92
CA GLY A 859 -86.58 -36.02 -9.81
C GLY A 859 -85.44 -35.35 -9.01
N ALA A 860 -84.35 -36.07 -8.73
CA ALA A 860 -83.30 -35.61 -7.81
C ALA A 860 -82.45 -34.44 -8.33
N PHE A 861 -82.51 -34.11 -9.63
CA PHE A 861 -81.77 -32.98 -10.21
C PHE A 861 -82.30 -31.61 -9.78
N CYS A 862 -83.47 -31.55 -9.16
CA CYS A 862 -84.11 -30.31 -8.70
C CYS A 862 -84.41 -30.36 -7.19
N GLN A 863 -83.40 -30.56 -6.32
CA GLN A 863 -83.61 -30.46 -4.86
C GLN A 863 -82.48 -29.88 -3.98
N GLN A 864 -81.39 -29.37 -4.55
CA GLN A 864 -80.39 -28.63 -3.77
C GLN A 864 -80.87 -27.19 -3.48
N GLN A 865 -80.80 -26.78 -2.21
CA GLN A 865 -81.24 -25.46 -1.72
C GLN A 865 -80.24 -24.34 -2.10
N PRO A 866 -80.68 -23.07 -2.10
CA PRO A 866 -79.75 -21.95 -2.19
C PRO A 866 -78.78 -21.95 -1.00
N ARG A 867 -77.48 -21.92 -1.27
CA ARG A 867 -76.51 -21.44 -0.27
C ARG A 867 -76.68 -19.93 -0.17
N GLU A 868 -77.12 -19.45 0.98
CA GLU A 868 -76.95 -18.04 1.34
C GLU A 868 -75.44 -17.76 1.41
N ILE A 869 -74.95 -16.89 0.53
CA ILE A 869 -73.59 -16.39 0.61
C ILE A 869 -73.60 -15.31 1.68
N HIS A 870 -73.21 -15.66 2.90
CA HIS A 870 -72.92 -14.69 3.94
C HIS A 870 -71.80 -13.77 3.45
N THR A 871 -72.13 -12.53 3.15
CA THR A 871 -71.16 -11.44 3.03
C THR A 871 -70.73 -11.01 4.43
N GLU A 872 -69.84 -11.79 5.05
CA GLU A 872 -69.05 -11.26 6.16
C GLU A 872 -68.12 -10.19 5.60
N ALA A 873 -68.25 -8.96 6.12
CA ALA A 873 -67.52 -7.80 5.69
C ALA A 873 -67.05 -7.01 6.92
N GLU A 874 -65.99 -7.49 7.56
CA GLU A 874 -65.26 -6.73 8.58
C GLU A 874 -63.79 -6.52 8.18
N LEU A 875 -63.46 -5.24 8.00
CA LEU A 875 -62.22 -4.58 8.44
C LEU A 875 -60.91 -5.39 8.42
N TRP A 876 -60.11 -5.18 7.36
CA TRP A 876 -58.69 -4.77 7.43
C TRP A 876 -58.32 -3.98 6.18
#